data_AF-A0A7S2NQ32-F1
#
_entry.id   AF-A0A7S2NQ32-F1
#
_cell.length_a   1.000
_cell.length_b   1.000
_cell.length_c   1.000
_cell.angle_alpha   90.00
_cell.angle_beta   90.00
_cell.angle_gamma   90.00
#
_symmetry.space_group_name_H-M   'P 1'
#
loop_
_entity.id
_entity.type
_entity.pdbx_description
1 polymer ?
#
loop_
_entity_poly.entity_id
_entity_poly.type
_entity_poly.pdbx_seq_one_letter_code
_entity_poly.pdbx_strand_id
1 'polypeptide(L)'
;IAAFCGAAGHSKVFTNVANVDPLDFYDSDCSIVHSDSEEENEQNLKTLFSLRLSLCLRVRCIFVVFNGIDEKQARETCVIDNGPLLPLVIVRVLTHIADVMLENFCENELSDGLEGQFAKKEGIWSDEFPFGLETGGAELDMLLSKAYLCLHGISLTAQNHSCSSSLSNCSSVSFFAPESVKNGCQLYRCVMRIYSGKARKSPPKKVLEYISSVLPPIEDTKTSKAVRQYIYANTEVIEDEDIRRIPSSFPFWVWNENSENLLGESVSEVYFVRKGLSRELASGPLPLLGSGKESRDGDRGEGDSTEERDMVVRQEIKLYKKFLAAIEDICFSPNNYGSWYTAGLCLTSKADMICDRLGGVQSTYDASAMYHVKSVIEQLGKESPSDPPKECSDRCDGIGKTLDVYIQYSWANFSSLFEFSNVMQGSMSDDESHSSFQMDALEKINVLYEKGDYYAWQNTWGSIFVGALRSMAYRCFRVSLHLAKESLTNENQETVDLVAEISETIGTSLYGELQMSTSFGYPMGRMLDKTKYRLAEKSLTCFQYAIDIQTTEVSESTSRIVPLWQLYFMKGKCEEKMGSTVWQDKLENGETVRSYESLMEKALLSYSIALSGAIKFEEEDGPPDVTEGGSSHGKTEALYRIHASRLKILIRAIRQPKSDRENAEREALRLTTKYWFGEDRSASLDLKDLREQVWLVLGNVIAAMVQCRIEKPFFHRSVYRHAQALCWAPLFHDPDDTTGLGSFGTVPAHKSSILRGFNSGMSCIDCALPILKVYFEKKRPQLCAVWVTSSTSPSPFETLNDSNRKYNALRCKYTGAYIDCLRLGRKREYLETLMSWTKASRRDLPAFYHVSAEARGGQPKDHPNKDSLLRGEGYVWFAKHYTNRAIAEILKVEMEAYMQRELSTETDTDINDKADQTSRIKGLIENAYECFLRLNCSFDEISDVLMRNSDASFTVVEVEALISGINVFENATDSTTLTEARAKTTAEEGREKVELLEKALDKCQELFNNKAGSHLAKQRKKLKMKRKSSTGETSIGTGAASSSKSKPESSGEGKKQKVQHGEEMTKKTFVVGVPDGLSVGSTFQVNVKVGPTFAKRVKLKVPSNNSKRLRFAVSVPKAAVDAEHATKAS
;
A
#
# COMPACT_ATOMS: atom_id res chain seq x y z
N ILE A 1 47.82 28.14 -14.65
CA ILE A 1 48.36 27.47 -13.44
C ILE A 1 49.77 27.95 -13.14
N ALA A 2 50.78 27.76 -14.00
CA ALA A 2 52.09 28.41 -13.81
C ALA A 2 51.98 29.96 -13.74
N ALA A 3 51.06 30.57 -14.50
CA ALA A 3 50.71 31.98 -14.37
C ALA A 3 49.80 32.32 -13.16
N PHE A 4 49.20 31.33 -12.50
CA PHE A 4 48.30 31.51 -11.35
C PHE A 4 49.06 31.31 -10.03
N CYS A 5 49.96 30.33 -9.98
CA CYS A 5 50.92 30.08 -8.90
C CYS A 5 52.17 30.96 -9.02
N GLY A 6 52.60 31.33 -10.23
CA GLY A 6 53.74 32.23 -10.46
C GLY A 6 53.39 33.72 -10.33
N ALA A 7 52.11 34.11 -10.45
CA ALA A 7 51.68 35.51 -10.22
C ALA A 7 51.50 35.85 -8.72
N ALA A 8 51.59 34.87 -7.82
CA ALA A 8 51.65 35.11 -6.38
C ALA A 8 52.90 35.93 -5.97
N GLY A 9 53.90 36.04 -6.86
CA GLY A 9 55.06 36.91 -6.66
C GLY A 9 54.88 38.38 -7.07
N HIS A 10 53.88 38.75 -7.90
CA HIS A 10 53.91 40.07 -8.57
C HIS A 10 52.56 40.76 -8.89
N SER A 11 51.42 40.35 -8.35
CA SER A 11 50.14 41.04 -8.62
C SER A 11 49.68 41.98 -7.50
N LYS A 12 49.40 43.25 -7.85
CA LYS A 12 48.83 44.33 -7.00
C LYS A 12 47.44 44.03 -6.41
N VAL A 13 46.84 42.87 -6.69
CA VAL A 13 45.52 42.48 -6.16
C VAL A 13 45.58 42.08 -4.66
N PHE A 14 46.78 41.87 -4.09
CA PHE A 14 46.96 41.44 -2.70
C PHE A 14 46.93 42.55 -1.63
N THR A 15 46.85 43.83 -1.99
CA THR A 15 46.91 44.93 -0.98
C THR A 15 45.70 45.03 -0.05
N ASN A 16 44.57 44.37 -0.36
CA ASN A 16 43.40 44.32 0.52
C ASN A 16 43.30 43.03 1.36
N VAL A 17 44.23 42.07 1.21
CA VAL A 17 44.30 40.83 2.02
C VAL A 17 45.31 40.96 3.17
N ALA A 18 46.05 42.07 3.24
CA ALA A 18 47.19 42.29 4.12
C ALA A 18 46.89 42.59 5.61
N ASN A 19 45.68 42.31 6.11
CA ASN A 19 45.30 42.54 7.51
C ASN A 19 45.18 41.26 8.36
N VAL A 20 45.59 40.10 7.85
CA VAL A 20 45.68 38.87 8.63
C VAL A 20 47.15 38.46 8.64
N ASP A 21 47.79 38.53 9.80
CA ASP A 21 49.16 38.05 9.98
C ASP A 21 49.18 36.55 9.66
N PRO A 22 49.95 36.09 8.66
CA PRO A 22 50.06 34.67 8.35
C PRO A 22 50.62 33.84 9.52
N LEU A 23 51.19 34.44 10.57
CA LEU A 23 51.60 33.70 11.77
C LEU A 23 50.44 33.42 12.75
N ASP A 24 49.49 34.35 12.93
CA ASP A 24 48.40 34.22 13.93
C ASP A 24 47.44 33.05 13.62
N PHE A 25 47.28 32.68 12.34
CA PHE A 25 46.47 31.52 11.93
C PHE A 25 47.16 30.18 12.24
N TYR A 26 48.48 30.16 12.36
CA TYR A 26 49.28 28.93 12.49
C TYR A 26 49.69 28.63 13.93
N ASP A 27 49.69 29.62 14.84
CA ASP A 27 49.97 29.40 16.27
C ASP A 27 48.96 28.43 16.94
N SER A 28 47.72 28.32 16.41
CA SER A 28 46.73 27.33 16.84
C SER A 28 47.15 25.88 16.52
N ASP A 29 47.66 25.63 15.31
CA ASP A 29 47.97 24.29 14.79
C ASP A 29 49.44 23.85 15.05
N CYS A 30 50.31 24.77 15.48
CA CYS A 30 51.75 24.54 15.67
C CYS A 30 52.22 24.45 17.14
N SER A 31 51.33 24.59 18.12
CA SER A 31 51.70 24.78 19.54
C SER A 31 52.29 23.57 20.28
N ILE A 32 52.47 22.42 19.63
CA ILE A 32 52.99 21.18 20.27
C ILE A 32 54.01 20.50 19.34
N VAL A 33 55.23 21.03 19.26
CA VAL A 33 56.41 20.29 18.75
C VAL A 33 57.58 20.46 19.72
N HIS A 34 57.31 20.22 21.00
CA HIS A 34 58.34 20.08 22.04
C HIS A 34 58.16 18.72 22.72
N SER A 35 58.50 17.66 22.01
CA SER A 35 58.80 16.35 22.60
C SER A 35 60.27 16.03 22.34
N ASP A 36 61.01 15.83 23.44
CA ASP A 36 62.43 15.53 23.49
C ASP A 36 62.75 14.20 22.77
N SER A 37 63.07 14.26 21.47
CA SER A 37 63.54 13.08 20.72
C SER A 37 64.86 13.36 20.00
N GLU A 38 65.68 12.32 19.95
CA GLU A 38 67.12 12.29 19.64
C GLU A 38 67.50 12.95 18.30
N GLU A 39 68.72 13.51 18.25
CA GLU A 39 69.25 14.43 17.21
C GLU A 39 69.16 13.94 15.75
N GLU A 40 69.04 12.63 15.47
CA GLU A 40 68.85 12.10 14.10
C GLU A 40 67.42 12.32 13.55
N ASN A 41 66.42 12.54 14.41
CA ASN A 41 65.04 12.80 13.99
C ASN A 41 64.76 14.28 13.66
N GLU A 42 65.64 15.20 14.08
CA GLU A 42 65.39 16.64 14.00
C GLU A 42 65.35 17.17 12.55
N GLN A 43 66.17 16.61 11.65
CA GLN A 43 66.22 17.02 10.24
C GLN A 43 65.01 16.52 9.43
N ASN A 44 64.54 15.30 9.71
CA ASN A 44 63.32 14.76 9.10
C ASN A 44 62.08 15.52 9.58
N LEU A 45 62.01 15.83 10.87
CA LEU A 45 60.94 16.66 11.46
C LEU A 45 60.91 18.07 10.86
N LYS A 46 62.07 18.73 10.68
CA LYS A 46 62.15 20.03 9.99
C LYS A 46 61.65 19.96 8.55
N THR A 47 61.96 18.87 7.83
CA THR A 47 61.53 18.68 6.44
C THR A 47 60.03 18.45 6.34
N LEU A 48 59.46 17.61 7.23
CA LEU A 48 58.01 17.37 7.31
C LEU A 48 57.25 18.63 7.72
N PHE A 49 57.75 19.39 8.68
CA PHE A 49 57.17 20.67 9.09
C PHE A 49 57.16 21.69 7.93
N SER A 50 58.27 21.81 7.18
CA SER A 50 58.35 22.67 6.01
C SER A 50 57.37 22.25 4.91
N LEU A 51 57.22 20.95 4.67
CA LEU A 51 56.24 20.42 3.72
C LEU A 51 54.80 20.74 4.17
N ARG A 52 54.48 20.50 5.44
CA ARG A 52 53.16 20.79 6.04
C ARG A 52 52.79 22.26 5.85
N LEU A 53 53.69 23.17 6.23
CA LEU A 53 53.51 24.62 6.06
C LEU A 53 53.31 24.99 4.58
N SER A 54 54.12 24.42 3.68
CA SER A 54 54.01 24.69 2.24
C SER A 54 52.65 24.26 1.66
N LEU A 55 52.13 23.10 2.08
CA LEU A 55 50.85 22.60 1.61
C LEU A 55 49.69 23.47 2.12
N CYS A 56 49.68 23.83 3.41
CA CYS A 56 48.66 24.74 3.97
C CYS A 56 48.67 26.11 3.28
N LEU A 57 49.84 26.71 3.04
CA LEU A 57 49.95 27.98 2.32
C LEU A 57 49.40 27.91 0.89
N ARG A 58 49.60 26.78 0.19
CA ARG A 58 49.03 26.56 -1.15
C ARG A 58 47.51 26.46 -1.11
N VAL A 59 46.95 25.72 -0.14
CA VAL A 59 45.50 25.64 0.06
C VAL A 59 44.94 27.03 0.35
N ARG A 60 45.56 27.79 1.24
CA ARG A 60 45.12 29.15 1.60
C ARG A 60 45.17 30.12 0.41
N CYS A 61 46.23 30.05 -0.40
CA CYS A 61 46.32 30.84 -1.63
C CYS A 61 45.17 30.51 -2.60
N ILE A 62 44.90 29.22 -2.82
CA ILE A 62 43.77 28.78 -3.66
C ILE A 62 42.45 29.23 -3.03
N PHE A 63 42.32 29.18 -1.70
CA PHE A 63 41.14 29.62 -0.97
C PHE A 63 40.83 31.08 -1.24
N VAL A 64 41.78 31.99 -1.01
CA VAL A 64 41.59 33.43 -1.21
C VAL A 64 41.15 33.74 -2.64
N VAL A 65 41.74 33.07 -3.63
CA VAL A 65 41.45 33.36 -5.04
C VAL A 65 40.15 32.71 -5.51
N PHE A 66 40.01 31.39 -5.34
CA PHE A 66 38.86 30.65 -5.86
C PHE A 66 37.59 30.92 -5.05
N ASN A 67 37.69 31.17 -3.75
CA ASN A 67 36.53 31.53 -2.95
C ASN A 67 35.96 32.90 -3.36
N GLY A 68 36.80 33.83 -3.84
CA GLY A 68 36.39 35.12 -4.38
C GLY A 68 35.72 35.10 -5.76
N ILE A 69 35.72 33.95 -6.47
CA ILE A 69 35.05 33.79 -7.77
C ILE A 69 33.61 33.32 -7.55
N ASP A 70 32.64 33.97 -8.19
CA ASP A 70 31.24 33.54 -8.14
C ASP A 70 31.03 32.18 -8.82
N GLU A 71 30.16 31.33 -8.28
CA GLU A 71 29.94 29.98 -8.81
C GLU A 71 29.47 29.99 -10.27
N LYS A 72 28.65 30.96 -10.66
CA LYS A 72 28.17 31.08 -12.04
C LYS A 72 29.33 31.43 -12.96
N GLN A 73 30.19 32.35 -12.54
CA GLN A 73 31.40 32.72 -13.29
C GLN A 73 32.35 31.52 -13.42
N ALA A 74 32.55 30.76 -12.35
CA ALA A 74 33.38 29.56 -12.37
C ALA A 74 32.86 28.49 -13.33
N ARG A 75 31.52 28.35 -13.47
CA ARG A 75 30.87 27.42 -14.42
C ARG A 75 30.97 27.87 -15.88
N GLU A 76 30.98 29.17 -16.13
CA GLU A 76 31.01 29.74 -17.49
C GLU A 76 32.45 29.90 -18.03
N THR A 77 33.47 29.71 -17.19
CA THR A 77 34.87 29.90 -17.58
C THR A 77 35.42 28.70 -18.35
N CYS A 78 35.61 28.85 -19.67
CA CYS A 78 36.31 27.92 -20.56
C CYS A 78 35.87 26.45 -20.39
N VAL A 79 34.67 26.14 -20.89
CA VAL A 79 34.09 24.79 -20.87
C VAL A 79 34.78 23.92 -21.92
N ILE A 80 35.39 22.82 -21.47
CA ILE A 80 35.90 21.74 -22.31
C ILE A 80 34.97 20.53 -22.22
N ASP A 81 35.25 19.46 -22.95
CA ASP A 81 34.40 18.24 -22.99
C ASP A 81 34.13 17.66 -21.59
N ASN A 82 35.05 17.88 -20.65
CA ASN A 82 34.98 17.40 -19.27
C ASN A 82 34.50 18.45 -18.25
N GLY A 83 34.02 19.61 -18.72
CA GLY A 83 33.49 20.68 -17.88
C GLY A 83 34.33 21.95 -17.83
N PRO A 84 34.05 22.87 -16.90
CA PRO A 84 34.76 24.14 -16.80
C PRO A 84 36.22 23.91 -16.35
N LEU A 85 37.17 24.41 -17.15
CA LEU A 85 38.60 24.12 -16.98
C LEU A 85 39.13 24.53 -15.60
N LEU A 86 38.69 25.67 -15.07
CA LEU A 86 39.17 26.19 -13.79
C LEU A 86 38.77 25.29 -12.60
N PRO A 87 37.47 24.99 -12.37
CA PRO A 87 37.04 23.97 -11.41
C PRO A 87 37.74 22.63 -11.56
N LEU A 88 37.90 22.12 -12.79
CA LEU A 88 38.56 20.85 -13.04
C LEU A 88 40.03 20.85 -12.56
N VAL A 89 40.77 21.89 -12.89
CA VAL A 89 42.16 22.06 -12.45
C VAL A 89 42.25 22.15 -10.94
N ILE A 90 41.34 22.90 -10.31
CA ILE A 90 41.32 23.10 -8.86
C ILE A 90 41.06 21.77 -8.15
N VAL A 91 40.09 20.98 -8.62
CA VAL A 91 39.83 19.63 -8.11
C VAL A 91 41.12 18.81 -8.15
N ARG A 92 41.78 18.70 -9.31
CA ARG A 92 43.00 17.89 -9.45
C ARG A 92 44.12 18.32 -8.49
N VAL A 93 44.35 19.61 -8.35
CA VAL A 93 45.41 20.16 -7.48
C VAL A 93 45.08 19.91 -6.02
N LEU A 94 43.87 20.27 -5.57
CA LEU A 94 43.49 20.15 -4.17
C LEU A 94 43.37 18.70 -3.72
N THR A 95 42.85 17.82 -4.57
CA THR A 95 42.82 16.38 -4.29
C THR A 95 44.23 15.81 -4.18
N HIS A 96 45.16 16.21 -5.05
CA HIS A 96 46.55 15.77 -4.91
C HIS A 96 47.19 16.28 -3.60
N ILE A 97 46.91 17.52 -3.21
CA ILE A 97 47.38 18.06 -1.93
C ILE A 97 46.78 17.26 -0.75
N ALA A 98 45.50 16.91 -0.81
CA ALA A 98 44.85 16.09 0.22
C ALA A 98 45.50 14.70 0.31
N ASP A 99 45.73 14.03 -0.83
CA ASP A 99 46.40 12.73 -0.88
C ASP A 99 47.79 12.82 -0.23
N VAL A 100 48.58 13.84 -0.57
CA VAL A 100 49.92 14.06 0.04
C VAL A 100 49.83 14.35 1.54
N MET A 101 48.86 15.16 1.98
CA MET A 101 48.65 15.46 3.40
C MET A 101 48.31 14.18 4.20
N LEU A 102 47.43 13.34 3.66
CA LEU A 102 47.01 12.12 4.32
C LEU A 102 48.08 11.03 4.29
N GLU A 103 48.80 10.86 3.18
CA GLU A 103 49.89 9.87 3.06
C GLU A 103 51.09 10.14 3.98
N ASN A 104 51.42 11.42 4.21
CA ASN A 104 52.66 11.79 4.89
C ASN A 104 52.48 12.15 6.37
N PHE A 105 51.26 12.48 6.80
CA PHE A 105 51.01 13.01 8.15
C PHE A 105 49.97 12.24 8.96
N CYS A 106 49.31 11.19 8.43
CA CYS A 106 48.49 10.31 9.27
C CYS A 106 49.39 9.51 10.20
N GLU A 107 49.34 9.84 11.49
CA GLU A 107 49.99 9.09 12.56
C GLU A 107 49.16 7.82 12.86
N ASN A 108 49.42 6.73 12.13
CA ASN A 108 49.05 5.42 12.62
C ASN A 108 50.11 5.02 13.66
N GLU A 109 49.81 5.30 14.93
CA GLU A 109 50.67 5.01 16.07
C GLU A 109 51.17 3.54 16.05
N LEU A 110 52.50 3.37 16.04
CA LEU A 110 53.24 2.29 16.72
C LEU A 110 52.76 0.84 16.52
N SER A 111 52.75 0.35 15.28
CA SER A 111 53.02 -1.08 15.07
C SER A 111 54.49 -1.24 14.62
N ASP A 112 55.37 -1.52 15.57
CA ASP A 112 56.84 -1.74 15.40
C ASP A 112 57.19 -3.03 14.60
N GLY A 113 56.37 -3.42 13.63
CA GLY A 113 56.53 -4.62 12.80
C GLY A 113 56.71 -4.33 11.31
N LEU A 114 57.15 -5.34 10.56
CA LEU A 114 57.40 -5.34 9.10
C LEU A 114 56.20 -4.91 8.19
N GLU A 115 55.08 -4.48 8.77
CA GLU A 115 53.84 -4.05 8.08
C GLU A 115 53.81 -2.55 7.71
N GLY A 116 54.83 -1.76 8.08
CA GLY A 116 54.85 -0.29 7.92
C GLY A 116 54.72 0.28 6.50
N GLN A 117 54.83 -0.53 5.43
CA GLN A 117 54.54 -0.08 4.06
C GLN A 117 53.05 -0.17 3.69
N PHE A 118 52.27 -1.06 4.30
CA PHE A 118 50.83 -1.16 4.07
C PHE A 118 50.07 -0.05 4.81
N ALA A 119 50.49 0.29 6.03
CA ALA A 119 49.90 1.36 6.84
C ALA A 119 49.92 2.76 6.15
N LYS A 120 50.94 3.07 5.34
CA LYS A 120 51.02 4.35 4.61
C LYS A 120 49.96 4.53 3.52
N LYS A 121 49.49 3.43 2.91
CA LYS A 121 48.40 3.50 1.90
C LYS A 121 47.02 3.63 2.53
N GLU A 122 46.87 3.24 3.81
CA GLU A 122 45.61 3.37 4.54
C GLU A 122 45.32 4.81 4.96
N GLY A 123 46.35 5.62 5.24
CA GLY A 123 46.18 7.02 5.65
C GLY A 123 45.34 7.87 4.68
N ILE A 124 45.39 7.56 3.38
CA ILE A 124 44.57 8.22 2.32
C ILE A 124 43.06 8.08 2.54
N TRP A 125 42.65 7.02 3.23
CA TRP A 125 41.26 6.71 3.57
C TRP A 125 40.83 7.26 4.92
N SER A 126 41.70 8.00 5.60
CA SER A 126 41.33 8.66 6.84
C SER A 126 40.14 9.58 6.62
N ASP A 127 39.18 9.44 7.53
CA ASP A 127 37.95 10.23 7.59
C ASP A 127 38.19 11.65 8.10
N GLU A 128 39.33 11.88 8.76
CA GLU A 128 39.75 13.18 9.30
C GLU A 128 41.19 13.49 8.87
N PHE A 129 41.49 14.78 8.77
CA PHE A 129 42.89 15.19 8.61
C PHE A 129 43.63 15.00 9.93
N PRO A 130 44.91 14.60 9.90
CA PRO A 130 45.67 14.35 11.11
C PRO A 130 45.81 15.62 11.94
N PHE A 131 46.09 15.44 13.24
CA PHE A 131 46.20 16.51 14.21
C PHE A 131 47.12 17.64 13.72
N GLY A 132 46.63 18.88 13.80
CA GLY A 132 47.32 20.09 13.30
C GLY A 132 47.23 20.32 11.78
N LEU A 133 46.60 19.43 11.02
CA LEU A 133 46.13 19.72 9.65
C LEU A 133 44.61 19.90 9.59
N GLU A 134 43.91 19.87 10.71
CA GLU A 134 42.45 19.97 10.80
C GLU A 134 41.91 21.24 10.13
N THR A 135 42.46 22.41 10.48
CA THR A 135 42.00 23.71 9.96
C THR A 135 42.30 23.84 8.46
N GLY A 136 43.54 23.52 8.05
CA GLY A 136 43.96 23.56 6.65
C GLY A 136 43.23 22.53 5.77
N GLY A 137 42.96 21.34 6.32
CA GLY A 137 42.20 20.28 5.68
C GLY A 137 40.71 20.62 5.53
N ALA A 138 40.11 21.25 6.54
CA ALA A 138 38.74 21.74 6.45
C ALA A 138 38.59 22.83 5.37
N GLU A 139 39.55 23.75 5.24
CA GLU A 139 39.59 24.73 4.14
C GLU A 139 39.72 24.05 2.77
N LEU A 140 40.56 23.01 2.68
CA LEU A 140 40.74 22.21 1.46
C LEU A 140 39.43 21.54 1.04
N ASP A 141 38.78 20.82 1.94
CA ASP A 141 37.53 20.09 1.63
C ASP A 141 36.37 21.06 1.31
N MET A 142 36.33 22.24 1.92
CA MET A 142 35.40 23.31 1.54
C MET A 142 35.63 23.78 0.09
N LEU A 143 36.89 23.97 -0.32
CA LEU A 143 37.21 24.35 -1.70
C LEU A 143 36.89 23.24 -2.69
N LEU A 144 37.17 21.98 -2.35
CA LEU A 144 36.79 20.83 -3.14
C LEU A 144 35.27 20.77 -3.31
N SER A 145 34.50 20.98 -2.25
CA SER A 145 33.03 21.07 -2.33
C SER A 145 32.57 22.14 -3.32
N LYS A 146 33.11 23.37 -3.25
CA LYS A 146 32.81 24.44 -4.20
C LYS A 146 33.22 24.07 -5.64
N ALA A 147 34.39 23.46 -5.81
CA ALA A 147 34.91 23.09 -7.12
C ALA A 147 34.07 21.96 -7.76
N TYR A 148 33.69 20.95 -6.99
CA TYR A 148 32.79 19.89 -7.44
C TYR A 148 31.36 20.39 -7.71
N LEU A 149 30.87 21.38 -6.96
CA LEU A 149 29.60 22.05 -7.27
C LEU A 149 29.66 22.78 -8.62
N CYS A 150 30.79 23.45 -8.91
CA CYS A 150 30.99 24.11 -10.20
C CYS A 150 31.20 23.11 -11.35
N LEU A 151 31.86 21.98 -11.10
CA LEU A 151 32.19 20.99 -12.14
C LEU A 151 31.03 20.03 -12.43
N HIS A 152 30.39 19.50 -11.38
CA HIS A 152 29.36 18.47 -11.49
C HIS A 152 27.96 18.99 -11.21
N GLY A 153 27.79 20.23 -10.74
CA GLY A 153 26.49 20.75 -10.34
C GLY A 153 25.96 20.15 -9.04
N ILE A 154 26.82 19.52 -8.23
CA ILE A 154 26.42 18.82 -7.00
C ILE A 154 26.94 19.55 -5.77
N SER A 155 26.03 19.92 -4.85
CA SER A 155 26.41 20.52 -3.56
C SER A 155 26.77 19.41 -2.57
N LEU A 156 27.99 19.43 -2.03
CA LEU A 156 28.43 18.54 -0.94
C LEU A 156 28.16 19.13 0.45
N THR A 157 27.71 20.39 0.54
CA THR A 157 27.30 21.01 1.80
C THR A 157 25.78 21.12 1.84
N ALA A 158 25.16 20.57 2.90
CA ALA A 158 23.72 20.59 3.12
C ALA A 158 23.20 21.97 3.58
N GLN A 159 23.88 23.07 3.24
CA GLN A 159 23.36 24.40 3.53
C GLN A 159 22.11 24.58 2.68
N ASN A 160 20.96 24.52 3.35
CA ASN A 160 19.63 24.91 2.88
C ASN A 160 19.61 26.40 2.53
N HIS A 161 20.48 26.86 1.64
CA HIS A 161 20.26 28.14 0.99
C HIS A 161 19.08 27.93 0.06
N SER A 162 18.01 28.66 0.36
CA SER A 162 16.77 28.88 -0.40
C SER A 162 17.01 29.47 -1.81
N CYS A 163 18.14 29.18 -2.44
CA CYS A 163 18.51 29.50 -3.82
C CYS A 163 17.80 28.61 -4.86
N SER A 164 16.72 27.91 -4.50
CA SER A 164 15.90 27.19 -5.48
C SER A 164 15.04 28.12 -6.36
N SER A 165 14.90 29.40 -5.98
CA SER A 165 14.08 30.36 -6.73
C SER A 165 14.79 30.98 -7.95
N SER A 166 16.13 30.91 -8.05
CA SER A 166 16.89 31.47 -9.18
C SER A 166 17.50 30.43 -10.13
N LEU A 167 17.56 29.15 -9.74
CA LEU A 167 18.08 28.06 -10.58
C LEU A 167 17.00 27.34 -11.43
N SER A 168 15.71 27.57 -11.17
CA SER A 168 14.59 26.91 -11.86
C SER A 168 14.43 27.28 -13.35
N ASN A 169 15.14 28.32 -13.82
CA ASN A 169 15.16 28.72 -15.23
C ASN A 169 16.37 28.18 -16.02
N CYS A 170 17.28 27.40 -15.41
CA CYS A 170 18.45 26.85 -16.07
C CYS A 170 18.24 25.35 -16.38
N SER A 171 17.34 25.03 -17.32
CA SER A 171 16.93 23.67 -17.67
C SER A 171 17.97 22.86 -18.47
N SER A 172 19.23 23.31 -18.54
CA SER A 172 20.28 22.66 -19.34
C SER A 172 21.67 22.75 -18.72
N VAL A 173 21.81 22.69 -17.40
CA VAL A 173 23.14 22.52 -16.80
C VAL A 173 23.60 21.09 -17.10
N SER A 174 24.55 20.94 -18.01
CA SER A 174 25.19 19.67 -18.34
C SER A 174 25.97 19.16 -17.12
N PHE A 175 25.62 17.97 -16.64
CA PHE A 175 26.36 17.28 -15.59
C PHE A 175 27.60 16.59 -16.23
N PHE A 176 28.82 16.93 -15.80
CA PHE A 176 30.07 16.41 -16.38
C PHE A 176 30.65 15.26 -15.56
N ALA A 177 30.61 14.01 -16.05
CA ALA A 177 31.07 12.82 -15.30
C ALA A 177 32.55 12.93 -14.87
N PRO A 178 32.97 12.30 -13.75
CA PRO A 178 34.38 12.16 -13.45
C PRO A 178 35.09 11.52 -14.64
N GLU A 179 36.18 12.14 -15.08
CA GLU A 179 36.85 11.79 -16.35
C GLU A 179 37.49 10.40 -16.33
N SER A 180 37.68 9.83 -15.14
CA SER A 180 38.34 8.54 -14.93
C SER A 180 37.89 7.90 -13.63
N VAL A 181 38.13 6.59 -13.53
CA VAL A 181 37.93 5.79 -12.31
C VAL A 181 38.67 6.42 -11.12
N LYS A 182 39.93 6.85 -11.32
CA LYS A 182 40.74 7.49 -10.28
C LYS A 182 40.09 8.76 -9.73
N ASN A 183 39.57 9.62 -10.61
CA ASN A 183 38.86 10.84 -10.20
C ASN A 183 37.57 10.50 -9.46
N GLY A 184 36.89 9.42 -9.83
CA GLY A 184 35.73 8.89 -9.08
C GLY A 184 36.10 8.47 -7.66
N CYS A 185 37.21 7.73 -7.50
CA CYS A 185 37.70 7.33 -6.17
C CYS A 185 38.09 8.54 -5.31
N GLN A 186 38.74 9.52 -5.91
CA GLN A 186 39.12 10.76 -5.25
C GLN A 186 37.92 11.60 -4.80
N LEU A 187 36.89 11.70 -5.64
CA LEU A 187 35.62 12.33 -5.28
C LEU A 187 34.96 11.59 -4.11
N TYR A 188 34.93 10.25 -4.15
CA TYR A 188 34.41 9.46 -3.03
C TYR A 188 35.13 9.75 -1.71
N ARG A 189 36.46 9.76 -1.70
CA ARG A 189 37.26 10.06 -0.50
C ARG A 189 36.97 11.45 0.06
N CYS A 190 36.86 12.45 -0.82
CA CYS A 190 36.46 13.81 -0.41
C CYS A 190 35.04 13.83 0.19
N VAL A 191 34.09 13.12 -0.42
CA VAL A 191 32.72 13.01 0.11
C VAL A 191 32.72 12.37 1.50
N MET A 192 33.40 11.25 1.68
CA MET A 192 33.44 10.57 2.98
C MET A 192 34.05 11.45 4.07
N ARG A 193 35.17 12.14 3.81
CA ARG A 193 35.76 13.10 4.78
C ARG A 193 34.86 14.29 5.11
N ILE A 194 34.13 14.82 4.12
CA ILE A 194 33.17 15.90 4.39
C ILE A 194 32.02 15.40 5.28
N TYR A 195 31.70 14.12 5.26
CA TYR A 195 30.53 13.54 5.91
C TYR A 195 30.84 12.63 7.11
N SER A 196 32.11 12.43 7.45
CA SER A 196 32.58 11.60 8.57
C SER A 196 32.26 12.17 9.95
N GLY A 197 32.16 13.51 10.07
CA GLY A 197 31.89 14.16 11.35
C GLY A 197 30.51 13.83 11.92
N LYS A 198 30.45 13.48 13.22
CA LYS A 198 29.26 13.03 13.99
C LYS A 198 27.99 13.92 13.88
N ALA A 199 28.10 15.14 13.36
CA ALA A 199 27.01 16.10 13.23
C ALA A 199 26.36 16.17 11.83
N ARG A 200 26.92 15.50 10.81
CA ARG A 200 26.45 15.63 9.41
C ARG A 200 25.55 14.46 8.98
N LYS A 201 24.51 14.77 8.20
CA LYS A 201 23.58 13.79 7.61
C LYS A 201 24.30 12.97 6.54
N SER A 202 23.82 11.77 6.22
CA SER A 202 24.33 10.91 5.12
C SER A 202 24.68 11.69 3.82
N PRO A 203 25.71 11.25 3.05
CA PRO A 203 26.09 11.89 1.79
C PRO A 203 24.92 12.00 0.79
N PRO A 204 24.91 12.99 -0.12
CA PRO A 204 23.84 13.13 -1.08
C PRO A 204 23.83 11.94 -2.04
N LYS A 205 22.73 11.19 -2.06
CA LYS A 205 22.59 9.95 -2.85
C LYS A 205 22.97 10.09 -4.33
N LYS A 206 22.65 11.25 -4.94
CA LYS A 206 23.01 11.52 -6.34
C LYS A 206 24.53 11.53 -6.57
N VAL A 207 25.33 11.97 -5.60
CA VAL A 207 26.80 11.93 -5.67
C VAL A 207 27.29 10.49 -5.68
N LEU A 208 26.73 9.66 -4.81
CA LEU A 208 27.11 8.25 -4.71
C LEU A 208 26.69 7.48 -5.97
N GLU A 209 25.48 7.67 -6.48
CA GLU A 209 25.04 7.08 -7.76
C GLU A 209 25.95 7.51 -8.92
N TYR A 210 26.46 8.74 -8.87
CA TYR A 210 27.36 9.28 -9.87
C TYR A 210 28.76 8.67 -9.83
N ILE A 211 29.35 8.56 -8.64
CA ILE A 211 30.62 7.84 -8.44
C ILE A 211 30.46 6.40 -8.91
N SER A 212 29.36 5.72 -8.57
CA SER A 212 29.11 4.34 -9.00
C SER A 212 29.14 4.17 -10.52
N SER A 213 28.61 5.16 -11.26
CA SER A 213 28.51 5.11 -12.73
C SER A 213 29.86 5.14 -13.47
N VAL A 214 30.93 5.65 -12.85
CA VAL A 214 32.27 5.69 -13.46
C VAL A 214 33.17 4.51 -13.06
N LEU A 215 32.74 3.69 -12.11
CA LEU A 215 33.51 2.53 -11.68
C LEU A 215 33.30 1.36 -12.66
N PRO A 216 34.36 0.57 -12.99
CA PRO A 216 34.25 -0.56 -13.90
C PRO A 216 33.36 -1.66 -13.31
N PRO A 217 32.57 -2.41 -14.11
CA PRO A 217 31.69 -3.46 -13.60
C PRO A 217 32.48 -4.48 -12.76
N ILE A 218 31.86 -4.95 -11.68
CA ILE A 218 32.48 -5.96 -10.82
C ILE A 218 32.35 -7.34 -11.43
N GLU A 219 33.45 -8.09 -11.40
CA GLU A 219 33.41 -9.52 -11.64
C GLU A 219 32.90 -10.23 -10.39
N ASP A 220 31.94 -11.13 -10.56
CA ASP A 220 31.40 -11.90 -9.44
C ASP A 220 32.46 -12.82 -8.82
N THR A 221 32.85 -12.53 -7.57
CA THR A 221 33.67 -13.40 -6.72
C THR A 221 32.93 -14.71 -6.39
N LYS A 222 33.65 -15.75 -5.95
CA LYS A 222 33.02 -17.01 -5.49
C LYS A 222 31.99 -16.75 -4.38
N THR A 223 32.37 -15.92 -3.42
CA THR A 223 31.53 -15.44 -2.31
C THR A 223 30.25 -14.79 -2.83
N SER A 224 30.37 -13.83 -3.77
CA SER A 224 29.21 -13.14 -4.33
C SER A 224 28.27 -14.08 -5.10
N LYS A 225 28.81 -15.04 -5.86
CA LYS A 225 28.01 -16.07 -6.56
C LYS A 225 27.25 -16.93 -5.57
N ALA A 226 27.88 -17.37 -4.49
CA ALA A 226 27.27 -18.21 -3.47
C ALA A 226 26.16 -17.46 -2.69
N VAL A 227 26.40 -16.20 -2.32
CA VAL A 227 25.40 -15.32 -1.70
C VAL A 227 24.20 -15.11 -2.63
N ARG A 228 24.45 -14.71 -3.88
CA ARG A 228 23.38 -14.49 -4.88
C ARG A 228 22.62 -15.79 -5.16
N GLN A 229 23.30 -16.92 -5.28
CA GLN A 229 22.68 -18.23 -5.48
C GLN A 229 21.79 -18.59 -4.29
N TYR A 230 22.25 -18.37 -3.04
CA TYR A 230 21.44 -18.61 -1.86
C TYR A 230 20.18 -17.73 -1.80
N ILE A 231 20.32 -16.42 -2.06
CA ILE A 231 19.19 -15.49 -2.02
C ILE A 231 18.20 -15.79 -3.14
N TYR A 232 18.69 -15.98 -4.37
CA TYR A 232 17.86 -16.11 -5.56
C TYR A 232 17.44 -17.54 -5.90
N ALA A 233 17.88 -18.57 -5.18
CA ALA A 233 17.47 -19.96 -5.50
C ALA A 233 15.93 -20.11 -5.44
N ASN A 234 15.31 -20.75 -6.43
CA ASN A 234 13.90 -21.11 -6.34
C ASN A 234 13.71 -22.51 -5.69
N THR A 235 14.25 -22.69 -4.48
CA THR A 235 14.02 -23.90 -3.69
C THR A 235 12.82 -23.74 -2.78
N GLU A 236 12.06 -24.82 -2.57
CA GLU A 236 10.97 -24.85 -1.60
C GLU A 236 11.46 -24.33 -0.25
N VAL A 237 10.73 -23.36 0.31
CA VAL A 237 10.94 -22.91 1.67
C VAL A 237 10.62 -24.11 2.54
N ILE A 238 11.62 -24.70 3.20
CA ILE A 238 11.42 -25.86 4.09
C ILE A 238 10.42 -25.42 5.16
N GLU A 239 9.15 -25.77 4.98
CA GLU A 239 8.05 -25.25 5.79
C GLU A 239 8.14 -25.72 7.26
N ASP A 240 8.99 -26.68 7.59
CA ASP A 240 9.16 -27.24 8.93
C ASP A 240 10.46 -26.81 9.65
N GLU A 241 11.33 -26.00 9.04
CA GLU A 241 12.53 -25.52 9.74
C GLU A 241 12.22 -24.34 10.69
N ASP A 242 12.86 -24.35 11.87
CA ASP A 242 12.85 -23.24 12.82
C ASP A 242 13.35 -21.97 12.11
N ILE A 243 12.46 -20.99 11.93
CA ILE A 243 12.76 -19.73 11.25
C ILE A 243 13.87 -18.92 11.93
N ARG A 244 14.25 -19.28 13.16
CA ARG A 244 15.35 -18.65 13.91
C ARG A 244 16.72 -19.26 13.60
N ARG A 245 16.77 -20.37 12.84
CA ARG A 245 18.01 -21.05 12.42
C ARG A 245 18.28 -20.74 10.97
N ILE A 246 19.55 -20.68 10.59
CA ILE A 246 19.93 -20.64 9.18
C ILE A 246 19.68 -22.01 8.54
N PRO A 247 19.11 -22.06 7.32
CA PRO A 247 18.88 -23.33 6.64
C PRO A 247 20.20 -23.99 6.26
N SER A 248 20.20 -25.32 6.26
CA SER A 248 21.38 -26.14 5.90
C SER A 248 21.92 -25.86 4.49
N SER A 249 21.09 -25.28 3.61
CA SER A 249 21.46 -24.85 2.27
C SER A 249 22.33 -23.59 2.22
N PHE A 250 22.52 -22.89 3.34
CA PHE A 250 23.37 -21.70 3.38
C PHE A 250 24.87 -22.08 3.27
N PRO A 251 25.64 -21.42 2.39
CA PRO A 251 27.06 -21.72 2.21
C PRO A 251 27.91 -21.15 3.35
N PHE A 252 27.99 -21.82 4.50
CA PHE A 252 28.72 -21.35 5.70
C PHE A 252 30.19 -20.97 5.47
N TRP A 253 30.84 -21.53 4.44
CA TRP A 253 32.22 -21.16 4.06
C TRP A 253 32.36 -19.67 3.67
N VAL A 254 31.26 -19.02 3.27
CA VAL A 254 31.22 -17.60 2.88
C VAL A 254 31.67 -16.66 4.00
N TRP A 255 31.53 -17.05 5.27
CA TRP A 255 31.99 -16.23 6.40
C TRP A 255 33.45 -16.44 6.77
N ASN A 256 34.02 -17.58 6.39
CA ASN A 256 35.38 -17.98 6.73
C ASN A 256 36.40 -17.57 5.65
N GLU A 257 35.94 -17.19 4.45
CA GLU A 257 36.80 -16.55 3.46
C GLU A 257 37.14 -15.15 3.97
N ASN A 258 38.31 -14.99 4.62
CA ASN A 258 38.87 -13.67 4.87
C ASN A 258 38.91 -12.92 3.53
N SER A 259 38.15 -11.83 3.43
CA SER A 259 38.11 -10.99 2.23
C SER A 259 39.50 -10.49 1.82
N GLU A 260 40.44 -10.47 2.77
CA GLU A 260 41.85 -10.12 2.58
C GLU A 260 42.65 -11.18 1.81
N ASN A 261 42.30 -12.47 1.94
CA ASN A 261 43.01 -13.56 1.25
C ASN A 261 42.58 -13.74 -0.22
N LEU A 262 41.41 -13.21 -0.60
CA LEU A 262 40.85 -13.31 -1.96
C LEU A 262 41.44 -12.27 -2.93
N LEU A 263 42.04 -11.22 -2.39
CA LEU A 263 42.63 -10.13 -3.15
C LEU A 263 44.14 -10.26 -2.98
N GLY A 264 44.82 -10.91 -3.92
CA GLY A 264 46.30 -10.91 -3.96
C GLY A 264 46.89 -9.50 -3.84
N GLU A 265 48.20 -9.38 -3.58
CA GLU A 265 49.00 -8.21 -3.10
C GLU A 265 48.68 -6.76 -3.58
N SER A 266 47.70 -6.53 -4.46
CA SER A 266 47.13 -5.21 -4.73
C SER A 266 45.59 -5.21 -4.67
N VAL A 267 45.00 -4.94 -3.50
CA VAL A 267 43.59 -4.52 -3.43
C VAL A 267 43.45 -3.22 -4.22
N SER A 268 42.66 -3.25 -5.30
CA SER A 268 42.42 -2.06 -6.12
C SER A 268 41.64 -1.02 -5.30
N GLU A 269 42.05 0.25 -5.36
CA GLU A 269 41.33 1.39 -4.76
C GLU A 269 39.82 1.36 -5.08
N VAL A 270 39.48 0.87 -6.28
CA VAL A 270 38.11 0.66 -6.77
C VAL A 270 37.30 -0.25 -5.85
N TYR A 271 37.91 -1.30 -5.30
CA TYR A 271 37.25 -2.25 -4.40
C TYR A 271 36.76 -1.56 -3.12
N PHE A 272 37.63 -0.77 -2.48
CA PHE A 272 37.29 -0.02 -1.27
C PHE A 272 36.20 1.02 -1.53
N VAL A 273 36.30 1.77 -2.64
CA VAL A 273 35.24 2.71 -3.04
C VAL A 273 33.92 1.97 -3.20
N ARG A 274 33.90 0.85 -3.92
CA ARG A 274 32.66 0.11 -4.18
C ARG A 274 32.05 -0.44 -2.89
N LYS A 275 32.86 -1.03 -2.01
CA LYS A 275 32.42 -1.52 -0.69
C LYS A 275 31.82 -0.40 0.15
N GLY A 276 32.50 0.74 0.26
CA GLY A 276 31.99 1.88 1.02
C GLY A 276 30.74 2.50 0.38
N LEU A 277 30.70 2.61 -0.95
CA LEU A 277 29.56 3.14 -1.70
C LEU A 277 28.33 2.24 -1.56
N SER A 278 28.48 0.92 -1.65
CA SER A 278 27.37 -0.02 -1.43
C SER A 278 26.84 0.09 -0.01
N ARG A 279 27.73 0.22 0.98
CA ARG A 279 27.37 0.43 2.39
C ARG A 279 26.56 1.70 2.60
N GLU A 280 27.04 2.83 2.08
CA GLU A 280 26.35 4.13 2.20
C GLU A 280 25.03 4.19 1.41
N LEU A 281 24.95 3.51 0.26
CA LEU A 281 23.70 3.43 -0.51
C LEU A 281 22.67 2.48 0.11
N ALA A 282 23.14 1.43 0.79
CA ALA A 282 22.31 0.51 1.55
C ALA A 282 21.81 1.18 2.84
N SER A 283 22.63 2.02 3.48
CA SER A 283 22.30 2.72 4.72
C SER A 283 21.13 3.72 4.55
N GLY A 284 20.67 4.27 5.67
CA GLY A 284 19.55 5.21 5.73
C GLY A 284 18.16 4.56 5.67
N PRO A 285 17.09 5.37 5.73
CA PRO A 285 15.72 4.85 5.78
C PRO A 285 15.32 4.17 4.47
N LEU A 286 14.30 3.30 4.55
CA LEU A 286 13.64 2.78 3.36
C LEU A 286 12.99 3.94 2.59
N PRO A 287 12.94 3.89 1.26
CA PRO A 287 12.14 4.83 0.49
C PRO A 287 10.69 4.79 0.99
N LEU A 288 10.09 5.94 1.29
CA LEU A 288 8.68 6.03 1.70
C LEU A 288 7.82 6.51 0.52
N LEU A 289 6.66 5.89 0.33
CA LEU A 289 5.69 6.28 -0.70
C LEU A 289 5.21 7.72 -0.42
N GLY A 290 5.29 8.62 -1.40
CA GLY A 290 4.83 10.02 -1.26
C GLY A 290 5.78 10.97 -0.51
N SER A 291 6.95 10.53 -0.05
CA SER A 291 7.93 11.39 0.65
C SER A 291 8.62 12.44 -0.24
N GLY A 292 8.48 12.33 -1.56
CA GLY A 292 9.02 13.30 -2.51
C GLY A 292 8.23 14.61 -2.49
N LYS A 293 8.81 15.69 -1.96
CA LYS A 293 8.29 17.07 -2.10
C LYS A 293 8.25 17.56 -3.56
N GLU A 294 8.78 16.80 -4.52
CA GLU A 294 9.01 17.20 -5.90
C GLU A 294 7.73 17.43 -6.75
N SER A 295 6.51 17.20 -6.24
CA SER A 295 5.27 17.40 -7.02
C SER A 295 4.20 18.31 -6.40
N ARG A 296 4.47 19.00 -5.28
CA ARG A 296 3.42 19.83 -4.63
C ARG A 296 3.26 21.26 -5.14
N ASP A 297 4.12 21.76 -6.02
CA ASP A 297 4.05 23.15 -6.52
C ASP A 297 3.08 23.36 -7.71
N GLY A 298 2.15 22.43 -7.95
CA GLY A 298 1.10 22.56 -8.96
C GLY A 298 -0.31 22.52 -8.37
N ASP A 299 -0.91 23.68 -8.13
CA ASP A 299 -2.29 23.91 -7.64
C ASP A 299 -3.39 23.51 -8.65
N ARG A 300 -3.28 22.33 -9.27
CA ARG A 300 -4.33 21.74 -10.11
C ARG A 300 -4.95 20.55 -9.38
N GLY A 301 -6.06 20.81 -8.68
CA GLY A 301 -6.87 19.84 -7.93
C GLY A 301 -7.54 18.70 -8.73
N GLU A 302 -7.02 18.35 -9.90
CA GLU A 302 -7.41 17.15 -10.66
C GLU A 302 -6.18 16.24 -10.79
N GLY A 303 -5.70 15.71 -9.66
CA GLY A 303 -4.70 14.64 -9.66
C GLY A 303 -5.22 13.45 -10.46
N ASP A 304 -4.59 13.22 -11.61
CA ASP A 304 -4.87 12.11 -12.52
C ASP A 304 -4.37 10.81 -11.86
N SER A 305 -5.19 9.77 -11.86
CA SER A 305 -4.87 8.45 -11.29
C SER A 305 -3.59 7.81 -11.87
N THR A 306 -3.10 8.31 -13.01
CA THR A 306 -1.78 7.99 -13.57
C THR A 306 -0.62 8.45 -12.68
N GLU A 307 -0.74 9.59 -11.99
CA GLU A 307 0.32 10.10 -11.09
C GLU A 307 0.60 9.11 -9.94
N GLU A 308 -0.46 8.44 -9.46
CA GLU A 308 -0.35 7.46 -8.38
C GLU A 308 0.35 6.18 -8.85
N ARG A 309 0.03 5.64 -10.05
CA ARG A 309 0.78 4.50 -10.62
C ARG A 309 2.24 4.86 -10.85
N ASP A 310 2.51 6.03 -11.42
CA ASP A 310 3.88 6.46 -11.70
C ASP A 310 4.68 6.68 -10.41
N MET A 311 4.03 7.12 -9.33
CA MET A 311 4.64 7.19 -8.01
C MET A 311 5.01 5.78 -7.49
N VAL A 312 4.13 4.79 -7.67
CA VAL A 312 4.36 3.40 -7.25
C VAL A 312 5.50 2.75 -8.04
N VAL A 313 5.52 2.92 -9.37
CA VAL A 313 6.61 2.41 -10.22
C VAL A 313 7.94 3.05 -9.80
N ARG A 314 7.98 4.37 -9.58
CA ARG A 314 9.18 5.07 -9.06
C ARG A 314 9.63 4.52 -7.71
N GLN A 315 8.68 4.18 -6.85
CA GLN A 315 8.94 3.62 -5.54
C GLN A 315 9.49 2.19 -5.63
N GLU A 316 8.93 1.32 -6.48
CA GLU A 316 9.48 -0.02 -6.75
C GLU A 316 10.92 0.05 -7.28
N ILE A 317 11.20 0.99 -8.18
CA ILE A 317 12.56 1.23 -8.70
C ILE A 317 13.51 1.69 -7.58
N LYS A 318 13.06 2.58 -6.70
CA LYS A 318 13.87 3.04 -5.55
C LYS A 318 14.18 1.89 -4.58
N LEU A 319 13.22 1.02 -4.31
CA LEU A 319 13.41 -0.19 -3.50
C LEU A 319 14.38 -1.16 -4.16
N TYR A 320 14.26 -1.40 -5.46
CA TYR A 320 15.19 -2.23 -6.22
C TYR A 320 16.63 -1.68 -6.15
N LYS A 321 16.83 -0.38 -6.36
CA LYS A 321 18.16 0.26 -6.23
C LYS A 321 18.77 0.10 -4.83
N LYS A 322 17.97 0.27 -3.77
CA LYS A 322 18.44 0.09 -2.38
C LYS A 322 18.74 -1.38 -2.08
N PHE A 323 17.92 -2.30 -2.59
CA PHE A 323 18.15 -3.73 -2.51
C PHE A 323 19.48 -4.11 -3.19
N LEU A 324 19.75 -3.63 -4.41
CA LEU A 324 21.02 -3.88 -5.09
C LEU A 324 22.23 -3.41 -4.28
N ALA A 325 22.17 -2.20 -3.71
CA ALA A 325 23.23 -1.68 -2.86
C ALA A 325 23.45 -2.57 -1.61
N ALA A 326 22.37 -3.03 -0.98
CA ALA A 326 22.47 -3.95 0.15
C ALA A 326 23.07 -5.31 -0.26
N ILE A 327 22.68 -5.87 -1.40
CA ILE A 327 23.27 -7.12 -1.93
C ILE A 327 24.74 -6.94 -2.25
N GLU A 328 25.13 -5.82 -2.87
CA GLU A 328 26.54 -5.52 -3.15
C GLU A 328 27.35 -5.44 -1.85
N ASP A 329 26.85 -4.75 -0.83
CA ASP A 329 27.53 -4.68 0.47
C ASP A 329 27.64 -6.06 1.14
N ILE A 330 26.60 -6.89 1.07
CA ILE A 330 26.66 -8.28 1.55
C ILE A 330 27.72 -9.08 0.77
N CYS A 331 27.84 -8.88 -0.54
CA CYS A 331 28.84 -9.58 -1.34
C CYS A 331 30.28 -9.18 -0.95
N PHE A 332 30.49 -7.96 -0.47
CA PHE A 332 31.78 -7.49 0.06
C PHE A 332 32.01 -7.80 1.54
N SER A 333 30.93 -7.92 2.31
CA SER A 333 30.96 -8.11 3.75
C SER A 333 29.80 -9.01 4.17
N PRO A 334 29.92 -10.33 3.94
CA PRO A 334 28.84 -11.28 4.21
C PRO A 334 28.42 -11.35 5.68
N ASN A 335 29.29 -10.89 6.58
CA ASN A 335 29.04 -10.81 8.03
C ASN A 335 28.23 -9.55 8.43
N ASN A 336 27.93 -8.64 7.49
CA ASN A 336 27.15 -7.43 7.79
C ASN A 336 25.66 -7.76 7.92
N TYR A 337 25.22 -8.08 9.14
CA TYR A 337 23.82 -8.39 9.46
C TYR A 337 22.86 -7.24 9.11
N GLY A 338 23.30 -5.97 9.15
CA GLY A 338 22.47 -4.80 8.85
C GLY A 338 22.09 -4.70 7.38
N SER A 339 23.01 -5.07 6.48
CA SER A 339 22.74 -5.12 5.05
C SER A 339 21.82 -6.29 4.68
N TRP A 340 21.98 -7.44 5.33
CA TRP A 340 21.02 -8.56 5.22
C TRP A 340 19.62 -8.14 5.66
N TYR A 341 19.50 -7.46 6.80
CA TYR A 341 18.23 -6.94 7.29
C TYR A 341 17.59 -5.95 6.29
N THR A 342 18.38 -4.99 5.82
CA THR A 342 17.95 -3.98 4.84
C THR A 342 17.47 -4.61 3.52
N ALA A 343 18.16 -5.64 3.04
CA ALA A 343 17.75 -6.39 1.85
C ALA A 343 16.38 -7.06 2.06
N GLY A 344 16.17 -7.72 3.21
CA GLY A 344 14.89 -8.33 3.57
C GLY A 344 13.76 -7.30 3.69
N LEU A 345 14.04 -6.14 4.26
CA LEU A 345 13.08 -5.02 4.36
C LEU A 345 12.67 -4.47 2.99
N CYS A 346 13.62 -4.31 2.05
CA CYS A 346 13.32 -3.85 0.69
C CYS A 346 12.38 -4.81 -0.04
N LEU A 347 12.65 -6.12 0.09
CA LEU A 347 11.84 -7.19 -0.50
C LEU A 347 10.43 -7.25 0.10
N THR A 348 10.33 -7.19 1.42
CA THR A 348 9.03 -7.20 2.14
C THR A 348 8.21 -5.97 1.78
N SER A 349 8.84 -4.78 1.74
CA SER A 349 8.17 -3.55 1.34
C SER A 349 7.62 -3.61 -0.08
N LYS A 350 8.39 -4.15 -1.04
CA LYS A 350 7.89 -4.36 -2.42
C LYS A 350 6.75 -5.39 -2.46
N ALA A 351 6.86 -6.50 -1.72
CA ALA A 351 5.80 -7.51 -1.65
C ALA A 351 4.50 -6.93 -1.07
N ASP A 352 4.59 -6.12 -0.01
CA ASP A 352 3.43 -5.47 0.61
C ASP A 352 2.79 -4.44 -0.31
N MET A 353 3.59 -3.70 -1.08
CA MET A 353 3.09 -2.81 -2.12
C MET A 353 2.29 -3.58 -3.19
N ILE A 354 2.79 -4.73 -3.65
CA ILE A 354 2.07 -5.54 -4.64
C ILE A 354 0.77 -6.06 -4.01
N CYS A 355 0.84 -6.62 -2.80
CA CYS A 355 -0.33 -7.12 -2.08
C CYS A 355 -1.42 -6.06 -1.85
N ASP A 356 -1.05 -4.80 -1.59
CA ASP A 356 -1.99 -3.69 -1.43
C ASP A 356 -2.85 -3.42 -2.67
N ARG A 357 -2.45 -3.98 -3.82
CA ARG A 357 -3.06 -3.76 -5.14
C ARG A 357 -3.59 -5.04 -5.78
N LEU A 358 -3.11 -6.20 -5.34
CA LEU A 358 -3.72 -7.49 -5.70
C LEU A 358 -5.19 -7.46 -5.29
N GLY A 359 -6.08 -7.71 -6.25
CA GLY A 359 -7.48 -7.92 -5.91
C GLY A 359 -7.65 -9.23 -5.17
N GLY A 360 -8.57 -9.20 -4.21
CA GLY A 360 -8.72 -10.25 -3.21
C GLY A 360 -9.56 -9.74 -2.06
N VAL A 361 -10.72 -9.15 -2.37
CA VAL A 361 -11.65 -8.62 -1.35
C VAL A 361 -13.08 -9.09 -1.62
N GLN A 362 -13.27 -10.32 -2.08
CA GLN A 362 -14.60 -10.92 -2.05
C GLN A 362 -14.94 -11.57 -0.69
N SER A 363 -13.98 -11.86 0.21
CA SER A 363 -14.25 -12.70 1.39
C SER A 363 -14.19 -12.03 2.78
N THR A 364 -13.83 -10.74 2.92
CA THR A 364 -13.61 -10.20 4.28
C THR A 364 -14.88 -9.86 5.05
N TYR A 365 -15.98 -9.55 4.34
CA TYR A 365 -17.26 -9.26 4.98
C TYR A 365 -18.17 -10.47 4.94
N ASP A 366 -18.19 -11.19 6.05
CA ASP A 366 -19.20 -12.20 6.34
C ASP A 366 -20.39 -11.51 7.03
N ALA A 367 -21.47 -11.26 6.28
CA ALA A 367 -22.71 -10.67 6.81
C ALA A 367 -23.28 -11.48 7.99
N SER A 368 -23.01 -12.78 8.01
CA SER A 368 -23.45 -13.67 9.08
C SER A 368 -22.75 -13.38 10.41
N ALA A 369 -21.55 -12.81 10.38
CA ALA A 369 -20.81 -12.43 11.57
C ALA A 369 -21.51 -11.33 12.40
N MET A 370 -22.48 -10.59 11.84
CA MET A 370 -23.24 -9.60 12.59
C MET A 370 -24.67 -10.01 12.96
N TYR A 371 -25.42 -10.77 12.14
CA TYR A 371 -26.89 -10.81 12.32
C TYR A 371 -27.60 -12.18 12.15
N HIS A 372 -26.98 -13.22 11.57
CA HIS A 372 -27.74 -14.44 11.18
C HIS A 372 -27.21 -15.74 11.80
N VAL A 373 -28.02 -16.35 12.67
CA VAL A 373 -27.81 -17.71 13.22
C VAL A 373 -28.48 -18.78 12.35
N LYS A 374 -29.66 -18.51 11.78
CA LYS A 374 -30.47 -19.54 11.09
C LYS A 374 -29.84 -20.06 9.78
N SER A 375 -29.37 -19.18 8.88
CA SER A 375 -28.67 -19.61 7.65
C SER A 375 -27.30 -20.22 7.92
N VAL A 376 -26.63 -19.78 8.99
CA VAL A 376 -25.30 -20.26 9.38
C VAL A 376 -25.35 -21.64 10.00
N ILE A 377 -26.33 -21.94 10.86
CA ILE A 377 -26.49 -23.29 11.42
C ILE A 377 -26.89 -24.28 10.32
N GLU A 378 -27.75 -23.86 9.38
CA GLU A 378 -28.09 -24.67 8.20
C GLU A 378 -26.93 -24.83 7.20
N GLN A 379 -26.04 -23.84 7.07
CA GLN A 379 -24.82 -23.92 6.26
C GLN A 379 -23.72 -24.73 6.95
N LEU A 380 -23.50 -24.57 8.26
CA LEU A 380 -22.52 -25.35 9.05
C LEU A 380 -22.93 -26.82 9.16
N GLY A 381 -24.22 -27.14 9.06
CA GLY A 381 -24.71 -28.52 8.96
C GLY A 381 -24.51 -29.14 7.57
N LYS A 382 -24.25 -28.32 6.53
CA LYS A 382 -24.03 -28.75 5.13
C LYS A 382 -22.57 -28.67 4.70
N GLU A 383 -21.75 -27.85 5.35
CA GLU A 383 -20.30 -27.90 5.26
C GLU A 383 -19.81 -29.14 6.00
N SER A 384 -19.98 -30.32 5.38
CA SER A 384 -19.08 -31.45 5.66
C SER A 384 -17.64 -30.92 5.53
N PRO A 385 -16.68 -31.33 6.38
CA PRO A 385 -15.27 -31.10 6.12
C PRO A 385 -14.91 -31.85 4.84
N SER A 386 -15.26 -31.28 3.69
CA SER A 386 -14.77 -31.74 2.40
C SER A 386 -13.26 -31.70 2.51
N ASP A 387 -12.61 -32.81 2.14
CA ASP A 387 -11.16 -32.87 2.07
C ASP A 387 -10.65 -31.57 1.44
N PRO A 388 -9.64 -30.92 2.05
CA PRO A 388 -9.08 -29.71 1.48
C PRO A 388 -8.75 -30.00 0.01
N PRO A 389 -9.11 -29.11 -0.93
CA PRO A 389 -8.87 -29.37 -2.34
C PRO A 389 -7.41 -29.79 -2.51
N LYS A 390 -7.18 -30.96 -3.14
CA LYS A 390 -5.83 -31.51 -3.37
C LYS A 390 -4.87 -30.49 -3.99
N GLU A 391 -5.42 -29.49 -4.69
CA GLU A 391 -4.72 -28.34 -5.27
C GLU A 391 -3.91 -27.50 -4.27
N CYS A 392 -4.09 -27.65 -2.96
CA CYS A 392 -3.34 -26.85 -1.98
C CYS A 392 -1.98 -27.45 -1.61
N SER A 393 -1.69 -28.72 -1.94
CA SER A 393 -0.35 -29.31 -1.70
C SER A 393 0.66 -28.91 -2.77
N ASP A 394 0.19 -28.63 -3.99
CA ASP A 394 1.03 -28.31 -5.13
C ASP A 394 0.95 -26.78 -5.33
N ARG A 395 1.78 -26.05 -4.58
CA ARG A 395 1.89 -24.59 -4.69
C ARG A 395 3.29 -24.22 -5.16
N CYS A 396 3.41 -23.29 -6.10
CA CYS A 396 4.70 -22.68 -6.42
C CYS A 396 4.74 -21.23 -5.97
N ASP A 397 5.76 -20.90 -5.16
CA ASP A 397 6.02 -19.54 -4.69
C ASP A 397 6.80 -18.72 -5.73
N GLY A 398 7.38 -19.39 -6.74
CA GLY A 398 8.10 -18.78 -7.85
C GLY A 398 8.15 -19.71 -9.07
N ILE A 399 8.22 -19.13 -10.27
CA ILE A 399 8.49 -19.80 -11.54
C ILE A 399 9.87 -19.33 -12.00
N GLY A 400 10.71 -20.23 -12.51
CA GLY A 400 12.12 -19.88 -12.78
C GLY A 400 13.10 -20.73 -11.99
N LYS A 401 14.35 -20.81 -12.46
CA LYS A 401 15.47 -21.33 -11.62
C LYS A 401 15.88 -20.32 -10.56
N THR A 402 15.86 -19.04 -10.94
CA THR A 402 16.33 -17.92 -10.13
C THR A 402 15.20 -16.92 -9.91
N LEU A 403 15.16 -16.33 -8.71
CA LEU A 403 14.16 -15.36 -8.28
C LEU A 403 14.60 -13.90 -8.51
N ASP A 404 15.81 -13.67 -9.01
CA ASP A 404 16.38 -12.33 -9.23
C ASP A 404 15.56 -11.48 -10.20
N VAL A 405 14.93 -12.11 -11.19
CA VAL A 405 14.09 -11.42 -12.18
C VAL A 405 12.87 -10.77 -11.51
N TYR A 406 12.32 -11.33 -10.43
CA TYR A 406 11.14 -10.78 -9.74
C TYR A 406 11.40 -9.43 -9.04
N ILE A 407 12.66 -9.16 -8.64
CA ILE A 407 12.99 -7.88 -8.02
C ILE A 407 13.31 -6.81 -9.06
N GLN A 408 13.82 -7.19 -10.25
CA GLN A 408 14.20 -6.29 -11.35
C GLN A 408 12.99 -5.62 -12.01
N TYR A 409 11.92 -6.37 -12.28
CA TYR A 409 10.76 -5.86 -12.99
C TYR A 409 9.76 -5.19 -12.04
N SER A 410 9.11 -4.12 -12.53
CA SER A 410 8.00 -3.51 -11.83
C SER A 410 6.70 -4.26 -12.11
N TRP A 411 5.99 -4.67 -11.07
CA TRP A 411 4.68 -5.32 -11.21
C TRP A 411 3.59 -4.29 -11.50
N ALA A 412 3.71 -3.08 -10.94
CA ALA A 412 2.76 -1.99 -11.13
C ALA A 412 2.61 -1.52 -12.59
N ASN A 413 3.61 -1.79 -13.43
CA ASN A 413 3.62 -1.44 -14.85
C ASN A 413 3.29 -2.66 -15.72
N PHE A 414 2.16 -2.62 -16.44
CA PHE A 414 1.70 -3.75 -17.27
C PHE A 414 2.71 -4.14 -18.37
N SER A 415 3.39 -3.16 -19.00
CA SER A 415 4.40 -3.43 -20.02
C SER A 415 5.62 -4.14 -19.44
N SER A 416 6.07 -3.69 -18.26
CA SER A 416 7.16 -4.34 -17.51
C SER A 416 6.76 -5.77 -17.10
N LEU A 417 5.52 -5.97 -16.64
CA LEU A 417 5.01 -7.30 -16.29
C LEU A 417 4.90 -8.23 -17.51
N PHE A 418 4.53 -7.69 -18.67
CA PHE A 418 4.48 -8.45 -19.91
C PHE A 418 5.88 -8.85 -20.38
N GLU A 419 6.84 -7.93 -20.33
CA GLU A 419 8.25 -8.21 -20.63
C GLU A 419 8.81 -9.29 -19.69
N PHE A 420 8.55 -9.15 -18.39
CA PHE A 420 8.85 -10.18 -17.39
C PHE A 420 8.29 -11.56 -17.77
N SER A 421 7.02 -11.62 -18.20
CA SER A 421 6.39 -12.90 -18.57
C SER A 421 7.07 -13.55 -19.78
N ASN A 422 7.54 -12.76 -20.75
CA ASN A 422 8.27 -13.27 -21.92
C ASN A 422 9.66 -13.77 -21.52
N VAL A 423 10.36 -13.07 -20.61
CA VAL A 423 11.65 -13.52 -20.07
C VAL A 423 11.50 -14.85 -19.34
N MET A 424 10.43 -14.99 -18.53
CA MET A 424 10.14 -16.26 -17.85
C MET A 424 9.86 -17.39 -18.83
N GLN A 425 9.03 -17.16 -19.87
CA GLN A 425 8.78 -18.14 -20.92
C GLN A 425 10.05 -18.58 -21.64
N GLY A 426 10.92 -17.64 -22.02
CA GLY A 426 12.20 -17.95 -22.66
C GLY A 426 13.16 -18.72 -21.75
N SER A 427 13.15 -18.44 -20.45
CA SER A 427 14.00 -19.16 -19.50
C SER A 427 13.58 -20.63 -19.27
N MET A 428 12.30 -20.96 -19.51
CA MET A 428 11.76 -22.30 -19.31
C MET A 428 11.91 -23.22 -20.53
N SER A 429 12.04 -22.67 -21.74
CA SER A 429 12.10 -23.48 -22.97
C SER A 429 13.41 -24.25 -23.13
N ASP A 430 14.47 -23.78 -22.49
CA ASP A 430 15.83 -24.23 -22.76
C ASP A 430 16.31 -25.30 -21.78
N ASP A 431 15.48 -25.72 -20.82
CA ASP A 431 15.96 -26.50 -19.68
C ASP A 431 15.02 -27.64 -19.23
N GLU A 432 15.52 -28.87 -19.25
CA GLU A 432 14.77 -30.08 -18.85
C GLU A 432 14.60 -30.21 -17.32
N SER A 433 15.23 -29.35 -16.51
CA SER A 433 15.26 -29.50 -15.05
C SER A 433 14.08 -28.86 -14.30
N HIS A 434 13.07 -28.33 -14.99
CA HIS A 434 11.93 -27.67 -14.36
C HIS A 434 10.91 -28.68 -13.81
N SER A 435 10.27 -28.37 -12.68
CA SER A 435 9.19 -29.20 -12.19
C SER A 435 8.01 -29.15 -13.18
N SER A 436 7.40 -30.30 -13.47
CA SER A 436 6.24 -30.39 -14.37
C SER A 436 5.11 -29.45 -13.95
N PHE A 437 4.98 -29.21 -12.64
CA PHE A 437 4.03 -28.27 -12.06
C PHE A 437 4.29 -26.81 -12.45
N GLN A 438 5.54 -26.35 -12.48
CA GLN A 438 5.84 -24.96 -12.90
C GLN A 438 5.50 -24.72 -14.37
N MET A 439 5.71 -25.72 -15.23
CA MET A 439 5.35 -25.63 -16.65
C MET A 439 3.83 -25.58 -16.85
N ASP A 440 3.08 -26.45 -16.15
CA ASP A 440 1.62 -26.43 -16.15
C ASP A 440 1.05 -25.10 -15.62
N ALA A 441 1.64 -24.56 -14.55
CA ALA A 441 1.28 -23.26 -14.01
C ALA A 441 1.49 -22.15 -15.05
N LEU A 442 2.65 -22.12 -15.72
CA LEU A 442 2.97 -21.14 -16.75
C LEU A 442 2.03 -21.22 -17.95
N GLU A 443 1.71 -22.43 -18.42
CA GLU A 443 0.75 -22.66 -19.51
C GLU A 443 -0.63 -22.10 -19.15
N LYS A 444 -1.14 -22.44 -17.96
CA LYS A 444 -2.43 -21.93 -17.47
C LYS A 444 -2.46 -20.41 -17.32
N ILE A 445 -1.36 -19.79 -16.90
CA ILE A 445 -1.23 -18.33 -16.84
C ILE A 445 -1.29 -17.73 -18.24
N ASN A 446 -0.58 -18.29 -19.22
CA ASN A 446 -0.58 -17.80 -20.59
C ASN A 446 -1.97 -17.87 -21.23
N VAL A 447 -2.71 -18.94 -20.95
CA VAL A 447 -4.10 -19.10 -21.39
C VAL A 447 -5.00 -17.94 -20.91
N LEU A 448 -4.76 -17.37 -19.73
CA LEU A 448 -5.51 -16.19 -19.26
C LEU A 448 -5.27 -14.97 -20.15
N TYR A 449 -4.00 -14.72 -20.51
CA TYR A 449 -3.63 -13.62 -21.40
C TYR A 449 -4.23 -13.79 -22.80
N GLU A 450 -4.15 -15.00 -23.36
CA GLU A 450 -4.70 -15.34 -24.68
C GLU A 450 -6.22 -15.20 -24.74
N LYS A 451 -6.92 -15.57 -23.66
CA LYS A 451 -8.37 -15.38 -23.51
C LYS A 451 -8.76 -13.90 -23.32
N GLY A 452 -7.80 -13.01 -23.13
CA GLY A 452 -8.03 -11.59 -22.86
C GLY A 452 -8.40 -11.27 -21.42
N ASP A 453 -8.25 -12.22 -20.50
CA ASP A 453 -8.42 -12.01 -19.06
C ASP A 453 -7.13 -11.44 -18.44
N TYR A 454 -6.81 -10.21 -18.85
CA TYR A 454 -5.60 -9.52 -18.43
C TYR A 454 -5.56 -9.22 -16.93
N TYR A 455 -6.73 -9.13 -16.30
CA TYR A 455 -6.83 -8.90 -14.88
C TYR A 455 -6.48 -10.15 -14.08
N ALA A 456 -7.09 -11.29 -14.39
CA ALA A 456 -6.74 -12.56 -13.75
C ALA A 456 -5.25 -12.86 -13.99
N TRP A 457 -4.77 -12.66 -15.21
CA TRP A 457 -3.35 -12.79 -15.55
C TRP A 457 -2.43 -11.92 -14.67
N GLN A 458 -2.75 -10.62 -14.50
CA GLN A 458 -1.96 -9.71 -13.66
C GLN A 458 -2.01 -10.11 -12.17
N ASN A 459 -3.16 -10.51 -11.66
CA ASN A 459 -3.32 -10.97 -10.28
C ASN A 459 -2.53 -12.26 -10.02
N THR A 460 -2.60 -13.22 -10.95
CA THR A 460 -1.87 -14.48 -10.83
C THR A 460 -0.36 -14.23 -10.78
N TRP A 461 0.17 -13.38 -11.67
CA TRP A 461 1.57 -12.98 -11.56
C TRP A 461 1.88 -12.24 -10.28
N GLY A 462 1.04 -11.30 -9.86
CA GLY A 462 1.26 -10.57 -8.61
C GLY A 462 1.33 -11.49 -7.40
N SER A 463 0.50 -12.54 -7.35
CA SER A 463 0.56 -13.56 -6.31
C SER A 463 1.90 -14.30 -6.28
N ILE A 464 2.44 -14.66 -7.44
CA ILE A 464 3.75 -15.32 -7.57
C ILE A 464 4.88 -14.33 -7.20
N PHE A 465 4.79 -13.06 -7.60
CA PHE A 465 5.74 -12.02 -7.18
C PHE A 465 5.82 -11.93 -5.65
N VAL A 466 4.67 -11.93 -4.97
CA VAL A 466 4.62 -11.86 -3.51
C VAL A 466 5.29 -13.08 -2.87
N GLY A 467 4.99 -14.29 -3.36
CA GLY A 467 5.64 -15.53 -2.91
C GLY A 467 7.17 -15.47 -3.06
N ALA A 468 7.64 -15.12 -4.24
CA ALA A 468 9.07 -15.05 -4.57
C ALA A 468 9.80 -14.01 -3.72
N LEU A 469 9.25 -12.80 -3.61
CA LEU A 469 9.84 -11.71 -2.82
C LEU A 469 9.93 -12.06 -1.34
N ARG A 470 8.91 -12.73 -0.78
CA ARG A 470 8.91 -13.15 0.62
C ARG A 470 9.87 -14.29 0.89
N SER A 471 9.98 -15.26 -0.01
CA SER A 471 10.97 -16.33 0.07
C SER A 471 12.40 -15.74 0.15
N MET A 472 12.73 -14.81 -0.74
CA MET A 472 14.01 -14.08 -0.68
C MET A 472 14.15 -13.28 0.62
N ALA A 473 13.10 -12.60 1.08
CA ALA A 473 13.14 -11.77 2.29
C ALA A 473 13.44 -12.60 3.55
N TYR A 474 12.77 -13.74 3.71
CA TYR A 474 12.98 -14.63 4.85
C TYR A 474 14.39 -15.23 4.87
N ARG A 475 14.98 -15.52 3.71
CA ARG A 475 16.39 -15.95 3.65
C ARG A 475 17.33 -14.87 4.17
N CYS A 476 17.11 -13.61 3.77
CA CYS A 476 17.89 -12.49 4.26
C CYS A 476 17.71 -12.27 5.76
N PHE A 477 16.48 -12.30 6.26
CA PHE A 477 16.19 -12.15 7.69
C PHE A 477 16.79 -13.27 8.55
N ARG A 478 16.76 -14.53 8.09
CA ARG A 478 17.36 -15.67 8.80
C ARG A 478 18.86 -15.49 8.99
N VAL A 479 19.56 -15.06 7.93
CA VAL A 479 21.01 -14.82 7.99
C VAL A 479 21.33 -13.63 8.88
N SER A 480 20.59 -12.53 8.72
CA SER A 480 20.72 -11.34 9.57
C SER A 480 20.55 -11.68 11.06
N LEU A 481 19.46 -12.39 11.40
CA LEU A 481 19.15 -12.79 12.77
C LEU A 481 20.24 -13.68 13.37
N HIS A 482 20.81 -14.59 12.60
CA HIS A 482 21.88 -15.45 13.08
C HIS A 482 23.19 -14.68 13.33
N LEU A 483 23.62 -13.87 12.37
CA LEU A 483 24.84 -13.06 12.51
C LEU A 483 24.73 -12.05 13.67
N ALA A 484 23.55 -11.45 13.86
CA ALA A 484 23.29 -10.57 14.99
C ALA A 484 23.36 -11.33 16.33
N LYS A 485 22.88 -12.58 16.38
CA LYS A 485 23.02 -13.44 17.58
C LYS A 485 24.46 -13.82 17.88
N GLU A 486 25.24 -14.16 16.87
CA GLU A 486 26.66 -14.46 17.06
C GLU A 486 27.42 -13.23 17.58
N SER A 487 26.96 -12.03 17.24
CA SER A 487 27.52 -10.77 17.71
C SER A 487 27.09 -10.39 19.14
N LEU A 488 26.12 -11.08 19.75
CA LEU A 488 25.65 -10.80 21.13
C LEU A 488 26.71 -11.09 22.19
N THR A 489 27.76 -11.85 21.86
CA THR A 489 28.85 -12.18 22.80
C THR A 489 29.59 -10.95 23.34
N ASN A 490 29.39 -9.79 22.73
CA ASN A 490 30.11 -8.55 23.03
C ASN A 490 29.34 -7.58 23.96
N GLU A 491 28.25 -8.01 24.62
CA GLU A 491 27.45 -7.20 25.58
C GLU A 491 26.98 -5.82 25.07
N ASN A 492 26.88 -5.61 23.76
CA ASN A 492 26.39 -4.34 23.20
C ASN A 492 24.85 -4.31 23.18
N GLN A 493 24.24 -3.42 23.97
CA GLN A 493 22.78 -3.19 24.01
C GLN A 493 22.18 -2.90 22.61
N GLU A 494 22.92 -2.24 21.72
CA GLU A 494 22.45 -1.98 20.35
C GLU A 494 22.22 -3.29 19.57
N THR A 495 23.07 -4.30 19.79
CA THR A 495 22.92 -5.63 19.17
C THR A 495 21.70 -6.35 19.73
N VAL A 496 21.46 -6.24 21.04
CA VAL A 496 20.28 -6.80 21.72
C VAL A 496 18.99 -6.27 21.12
N ASP A 497 18.89 -4.94 21.04
CA ASP A 497 17.72 -4.25 20.51
C ASP A 497 17.49 -4.62 19.04
N LEU A 498 18.57 -4.74 18.26
CA LEU A 498 18.47 -5.15 16.86
C LEU A 498 18.01 -6.60 16.69
N VAL A 499 18.49 -7.55 17.51
CA VAL A 499 18.02 -8.94 17.44
C VAL A 499 16.52 -9.01 17.76
N ALA A 500 16.06 -8.22 18.73
CA ALA A 500 14.64 -8.09 19.04
C ALA A 500 13.85 -7.46 17.88
N GLU A 501 14.37 -6.41 17.24
CA GLU A 501 13.74 -5.74 16.09
C GLU A 501 13.64 -6.66 14.87
N ILE A 502 14.70 -7.41 14.54
CA ILE A 502 14.69 -8.39 13.45
C ILE A 502 13.63 -9.47 13.73
N SER A 503 13.57 -9.95 14.98
CA SER A 503 12.61 -10.97 15.39
C SER A 503 11.17 -10.45 15.33
N GLU A 504 10.92 -9.22 15.78
CA GLU A 504 9.61 -8.56 15.65
C GLU A 504 9.23 -8.42 14.17
N THR A 505 10.17 -8.01 13.32
CA THR A 505 9.94 -7.81 11.87
C THR A 505 9.57 -9.11 11.17
N ILE A 506 10.27 -10.21 11.47
CA ILE A 506 9.92 -11.54 10.96
C ILE A 506 8.52 -11.94 11.45
N GLY A 507 8.26 -11.83 12.76
CA GLY A 507 6.95 -12.16 13.35
C GLY A 507 5.81 -11.35 12.72
N THR A 508 6.04 -10.06 12.50
CA THR A 508 5.11 -9.12 11.88
C THR A 508 4.84 -9.45 10.42
N SER A 509 5.89 -9.77 9.65
CA SER A 509 5.77 -10.19 8.25
C SER A 509 4.93 -11.47 8.11
N LEU A 510 5.24 -12.50 8.92
CA LEU A 510 4.45 -13.75 8.97
C LEU A 510 2.99 -13.50 9.36
N TYR A 511 2.75 -12.65 10.36
CA TYR A 511 1.38 -12.30 10.77
C TYR A 511 0.65 -11.49 9.68
N GLY A 512 1.37 -10.66 8.93
CA GLY A 512 0.84 -9.91 7.79
C GLY A 512 0.17 -10.81 6.76
N GLU A 513 0.73 -12.01 6.52
CA GLU A 513 0.13 -13.00 5.62
C GLU A 513 -1.22 -13.54 6.13
N LEU A 514 -1.38 -13.67 7.45
CA LEU A 514 -2.61 -14.15 8.07
C LEU A 514 -3.78 -13.17 7.92
N GLN A 515 -3.51 -11.88 7.73
CA GLN A 515 -4.52 -10.83 7.74
C GLN A 515 -5.53 -10.98 6.59
N MET A 516 -5.08 -11.44 5.43
CA MET A 516 -5.95 -11.66 4.26
C MET A 516 -6.53 -13.07 4.22
N SER A 517 -5.96 -14.02 4.99
CA SER A 517 -6.30 -15.44 4.86
C SER A 517 -6.20 -15.92 3.41
N THR A 518 -5.24 -15.35 2.67
CA THR A 518 -4.93 -15.68 1.27
C THR A 518 -3.55 -16.31 1.23
N SER A 519 -3.43 -17.45 0.57
CA SER A 519 -2.17 -18.05 0.19
C SER A 519 -1.70 -17.41 -1.11
N PHE A 520 -0.55 -16.75 -1.06
CA PHE A 520 0.14 -16.23 -2.25
C PHE A 520 0.96 -17.35 -2.92
N GLY A 521 1.36 -17.14 -4.18
CA GLY A 521 1.86 -18.17 -5.08
C GLY A 521 0.84 -18.58 -6.15
N TYR A 522 1.13 -19.66 -6.88
CA TYR A 522 0.20 -20.28 -7.83
C TYR A 522 -0.24 -21.66 -7.33
N PRO A 523 -1.57 -21.95 -7.31
CA PRO A 523 -2.66 -20.99 -7.49
C PRO A 523 -2.78 -20.03 -6.29
N MET A 524 -3.22 -18.79 -6.54
CA MET A 524 -3.62 -17.88 -5.46
C MET A 524 -4.94 -18.37 -4.87
N GLY A 525 -5.01 -18.60 -3.55
CA GLY A 525 -6.17 -19.25 -2.95
C GLY A 525 -6.44 -18.85 -1.50
N ARG A 526 -7.55 -19.34 -0.93
CA ARG A 526 -7.85 -19.16 0.50
C ARG A 526 -6.90 -20.03 1.33
N MET A 527 -6.27 -19.44 2.33
CA MET A 527 -5.41 -20.15 3.27
C MET A 527 -6.22 -21.15 4.10
N LEU A 528 -5.77 -22.41 4.15
CA LEU A 528 -6.34 -23.46 4.98
C LEU A 528 -6.12 -23.17 6.47
N ASP A 529 -6.99 -23.69 7.33
CA ASP A 529 -6.90 -23.46 8.78
C ASP A 529 -5.63 -24.05 9.41
N LYS A 530 -5.16 -25.21 8.91
CA LYS A 530 -3.86 -25.78 9.30
C LYS A 530 -2.70 -24.85 8.95
N THR A 531 -2.70 -24.25 7.75
CA THR A 531 -1.69 -23.29 7.33
C THR A 531 -1.74 -22.01 8.16
N LYS A 532 -2.95 -21.51 8.47
CA LYS A 532 -3.14 -20.36 9.38
C LYS A 532 -2.58 -20.65 10.77
N TYR A 533 -2.82 -21.84 11.30
CA TYR A 533 -2.31 -22.25 12.61
C TYR A 533 -0.78 -22.23 12.62
N ARG A 534 -0.14 -22.95 11.68
CA ARG A 534 1.33 -23.03 11.56
C ARG A 534 1.97 -21.66 11.42
N LEU A 535 1.37 -20.79 10.60
CA LEU A 535 1.92 -19.45 10.37
C LEU A 535 1.75 -18.54 11.59
N ALA A 536 0.63 -18.66 12.32
CA ALA A 536 0.44 -17.98 13.60
C ALA A 536 1.41 -18.48 14.68
N GLU A 537 1.71 -19.78 14.72
CA GLU A 537 2.68 -20.39 15.63
C GLU A 537 4.12 -19.94 15.35
N LYS A 538 4.53 -19.86 14.08
CA LYS A 538 5.83 -19.32 13.70
C LYS A 538 5.96 -17.85 14.08
N SER A 539 4.91 -17.06 13.82
CA SER A 539 4.85 -15.65 14.20
C SER A 539 4.94 -15.47 15.72
N LEU A 540 4.19 -16.27 16.48
CA LEU A 540 4.23 -16.32 17.95
C LEU A 540 5.65 -16.61 18.46
N THR A 541 6.34 -17.58 17.86
CA THR A 541 7.71 -17.95 18.25
C THR A 541 8.70 -16.79 18.07
N CYS A 542 8.53 -15.98 17.02
CA CYS A 542 9.37 -14.80 16.78
C CYS A 542 9.09 -13.70 17.81
N PHE A 543 7.80 -13.43 18.12
CA PHE A 543 7.45 -12.44 19.14
C PHE A 543 7.88 -12.87 20.54
N GLN A 544 7.72 -14.15 20.89
CA GLN A 544 8.19 -14.69 22.16
C GLN A 544 9.70 -14.53 22.28
N TYR A 545 10.45 -14.83 21.22
CA TYR A 545 11.89 -14.67 21.23
C TYR A 545 12.33 -13.20 21.42
N ALA A 546 11.65 -12.25 20.78
CA ALA A 546 11.89 -10.82 21.01
C ALA A 546 11.60 -10.41 22.47
N ILE A 547 10.52 -10.94 23.07
CA ILE A 547 10.18 -10.72 24.49
C ILE A 547 11.28 -11.29 25.39
N ASP A 548 11.73 -12.51 25.14
CA ASP A 548 12.72 -13.20 25.97
C ASP A 548 14.05 -12.43 26.00
N ILE A 549 14.50 -11.93 24.84
CA ILE A 549 15.73 -11.13 24.74
C ILE A 549 15.60 -9.83 25.54
N GLN A 550 14.52 -9.06 25.31
CA GLN A 550 14.31 -7.78 25.97
C GLN A 550 14.05 -7.88 27.48
N THR A 551 13.68 -9.06 27.98
CA THR A 551 13.42 -9.29 29.42
C THR A 551 14.61 -9.89 30.16
N THR A 552 15.51 -10.60 29.47
CA THR A 552 16.67 -11.25 30.10
C THR A 552 17.84 -10.29 30.27
N GLU A 553 18.01 -9.30 29.39
CA GLU A 553 19.21 -8.44 29.33
C GLU A 553 18.99 -7.01 29.87
N VAL A 554 18.06 -6.84 30.83
CA VAL A 554 17.70 -5.51 31.36
C VAL A 554 18.81 -4.91 32.22
N SER A 555 19.68 -4.11 31.58
CA SER A 555 20.29 -2.94 32.21
C SER A 555 19.24 -1.81 32.31
N GLU A 556 19.31 -0.95 33.32
CA GLU A 556 18.38 0.17 33.59
C GLU A 556 18.39 1.29 32.52
N SER A 557 18.83 1.01 31.29
CA SER A 557 18.91 2.01 30.22
C SER A 557 17.51 2.37 29.67
N THR A 558 17.31 3.67 29.47
CA THR A 558 16.00 4.32 29.32
C THR A 558 15.45 4.39 27.88
N SER A 559 16.07 3.74 26.89
CA SER A 559 15.61 3.83 25.49
C SER A 559 15.42 2.46 24.85
N ARG A 560 14.36 1.74 25.23
CA ARG A 560 13.95 0.54 24.49
C ARG A 560 13.41 0.94 23.12
N ILE A 561 13.94 0.37 22.05
CA ILE A 561 13.49 0.64 20.66
C ILE A 561 12.04 0.20 20.44
N VAL A 562 11.61 -0.90 21.09
CA VAL A 562 10.27 -1.46 20.94
C VAL A 562 9.56 -1.54 22.31
N PRO A 563 8.37 -0.95 22.47
CA PRO A 563 7.60 -1.09 23.70
C PRO A 563 7.14 -2.54 23.89
N LEU A 564 7.55 -3.16 25.00
CA LEU A 564 7.27 -4.57 25.32
C LEU A 564 5.76 -4.92 25.26
N TRP A 565 4.89 -3.96 25.56
CA TRP A 565 3.44 -4.17 25.47
C TRP A 565 2.96 -4.44 24.04
N GLN A 566 3.62 -3.89 23.01
CA GLN A 566 3.28 -4.16 21.60
C GLN A 566 3.58 -5.61 21.23
N LEU A 567 4.70 -6.16 21.74
CA LEU A 567 5.06 -7.56 21.54
C LEU A 567 4.06 -8.51 22.21
N TYR A 568 3.69 -8.25 23.47
CA TYR A 568 2.63 -9.03 24.15
C TYR A 568 1.29 -8.94 23.44
N PHE A 569 0.96 -7.78 22.88
CA PHE A 569 -0.26 -7.61 22.10
C PHE A 569 -0.24 -8.44 20.82
N MET A 570 0.90 -8.50 20.13
CA MET A 570 1.06 -9.31 18.92
C MET A 570 1.10 -10.82 19.24
N LYS A 571 1.72 -11.22 20.34
CA LYS A 571 1.64 -12.57 20.91
C LYS A 571 0.18 -12.99 21.13
N GLY A 572 -0.61 -12.18 21.82
CA GLY A 572 -2.03 -12.48 22.05
C GLY A 572 -2.85 -12.60 20.76
N LYS A 573 -2.53 -11.80 19.72
CA LYS A 573 -3.15 -11.94 18.39
C LYS A 573 -2.82 -13.27 17.71
N CYS A 574 -1.59 -13.77 17.84
CA CYS A 574 -1.21 -15.07 17.30
C CYS A 574 -1.97 -16.18 18.02
N GLU A 575 -2.02 -16.15 19.35
CA GLU A 575 -2.75 -17.11 20.19
C GLU A 575 -4.26 -17.10 19.88
N GLU A 576 -4.87 -15.92 19.74
CA GLU A 576 -6.28 -15.78 19.32
C GLU A 576 -6.50 -16.39 17.92
N LYS A 577 -5.57 -16.18 16.99
CA LYS A 577 -5.68 -16.71 15.63
C LYS A 577 -5.54 -18.24 15.62
N MET A 578 -4.62 -18.81 16.38
CA MET A 578 -4.48 -20.25 16.57
C MET A 578 -5.76 -20.84 17.20
N GLY A 579 -6.28 -20.23 18.27
CA GLY A 579 -7.56 -20.65 18.86
C GLY A 579 -8.69 -20.62 17.83
N SER A 580 -8.74 -19.61 16.96
CA SER A 580 -9.77 -19.50 15.93
C SER A 580 -9.77 -20.61 14.88
N THR A 581 -8.69 -21.39 14.73
CA THR A 581 -8.60 -22.51 13.76
C THR A 581 -8.87 -23.88 14.38
N VAL A 582 -8.66 -24.06 15.69
CA VAL A 582 -8.81 -25.35 16.41
C VAL A 582 -10.11 -25.45 17.22
N TRP A 583 -11.07 -24.60 16.90
CA TRP A 583 -12.25 -24.46 17.75
C TRP A 583 -13.26 -25.60 17.66
N GLN A 584 -13.25 -26.32 16.54
CA GLN A 584 -14.11 -27.48 16.29
C GLN A 584 -13.54 -28.74 16.95
N ASP A 585 -12.31 -28.67 17.45
CA ASP A 585 -11.62 -29.80 18.03
C ASP A 585 -12.39 -30.28 19.26
N LYS A 586 -12.59 -31.59 19.32
CA LYS A 586 -13.18 -32.26 20.47
C LYS A 586 -12.10 -32.44 21.55
N LEU A 587 -12.52 -32.64 22.79
CA LEU A 587 -11.58 -33.07 23.85
C LEU A 587 -10.88 -34.35 23.40
N GLU A 588 -9.56 -34.35 23.43
CA GLU A 588 -8.77 -35.56 23.21
C GLU A 588 -8.91 -36.52 24.41
N ASN A 589 -8.75 -37.82 24.18
CA ASN A 589 -8.93 -38.84 25.21
C ASN A 589 -7.92 -38.63 26.36
N GLY A 590 -8.39 -38.10 27.49
CA GLY A 590 -7.60 -37.90 28.71
C GLY A 590 -7.32 -36.43 29.06
N GLU A 591 -7.63 -35.47 28.17
CA GLU A 591 -7.51 -34.05 28.48
C GLU A 591 -8.76 -33.50 29.18
N THR A 592 -8.56 -32.57 30.12
CA THR A 592 -9.66 -31.90 30.85
C THR A 592 -10.07 -30.57 30.22
N VAL A 593 -9.25 -30.03 29.31
CA VAL A 593 -9.40 -28.69 28.71
C VAL A 593 -9.12 -28.79 27.21
N ARG A 594 -9.98 -28.21 26.37
CA ARG A 594 -9.76 -28.18 24.91
C ARG A 594 -8.58 -27.29 24.53
N SER A 595 -7.89 -27.61 23.44
CA SER A 595 -6.82 -26.76 22.88
C SER A 595 -7.32 -25.33 22.61
N TYR A 596 -8.57 -25.17 22.17
CA TYR A 596 -9.24 -23.87 22.02
C TYR A 596 -9.28 -23.06 23.33
N GLU A 597 -9.72 -23.68 24.45
CA GLU A 597 -9.81 -23.02 25.75
C GLU A 597 -8.40 -22.59 26.22
N SER A 598 -7.41 -23.48 26.11
CA SER A 598 -6.01 -23.16 26.47
C SER A 598 -5.44 -21.98 25.66
N LEU A 599 -5.64 -21.96 24.34
CA LEU A 599 -5.12 -20.90 23.48
C LEU A 599 -5.80 -19.56 23.72
N MET A 600 -7.12 -19.55 23.91
CA MET A 600 -7.86 -18.32 24.19
C MET A 600 -7.55 -17.76 25.58
N GLU A 601 -7.28 -18.62 26.56
CA GLU A 601 -6.79 -18.19 27.87
C GLU A 601 -5.44 -17.49 27.75
N LYS A 602 -4.48 -18.09 27.04
CA LYS A 602 -3.17 -17.48 26.77
C LYS A 602 -3.32 -16.13 26.06
N ALA A 603 -4.18 -16.06 25.04
CA ALA A 603 -4.45 -14.82 24.31
C ALA A 603 -4.95 -13.70 25.23
N LEU A 604 -5.93 -14.00 26.10
CA LEU A 604 -6.46 -13.03 27.07
C LEU A 604 -5.41 -12.61 28.11
N LEU A 605 -4.58 -13.54 28.59
CA LEU A 605 -3.47 -13.23 29.48
C LEU A 605 -2.46 -12.29 28.81
N SER A 606 -2.04 -12.60 27.58
CA SER A 606 -1.12 -11.78 26.79
C SER A 606 -1.67 -10.37 26.58
N TYR A 607 -2.97 -10.23 26.27
CA TYR A 607 -3.59 -8.91 26.17
C TYR A 607 -3.70 -8.17 27.50
N SER A 608 -3.92 -8.89 28.62
CA SER A 608 -3.91 -8.28 29.95
C SER A 608 -2.54 -7.74 30.32
N ILE A 609 -1.46 -8.49 30.02
CA ILE A 609 -0.08 -8.04 30.23
C ILE A 609 0.21 -6.81 29.34
N ALA A 610 -0.23 -6.84 28.08
CA ALA A 610 -0.10 -5.70 27.18
C ALA A 610 -0.85 -4.46 27.69
N LEU A 611 -2.05 -4.61 28.24
CA LEU A 611 -2.80 -3.50 28.83
C LEU A 611 -2.04 -2.88 30.01
N SER A 612 -1.56 -3.70 30.95
CA SER A 612 -0.78 -3.21 32.09
C SER A 612 0.50 -2.52 31.65
N GLY A 613 1.20 -3.06 30.64
CA GLY A 613 2.40 -2.45 30.07
C GLY A 613 2.11 -1.13 29.34
N ALA A 614 1.00 -1.05 28.60
CA ALA A 614 0.59 0.17 27.91
C ALA A 614 0.15 1.27 28.88
N ILE A 615 -0.48 0.92 30.01
CA ILE A 615 -0.82 1.88 31.07
C ILE A 615 0.46 2.49 31.65
N LYS A 616 1.44 1.66 32.04
CA LYS A 616 2.73 2.13 32.55
C LYS A 616 3.47 3.01 31.55
N PHE A 617 3.52 2.58 30.29
CA PHE A 617 4.14 3.33 29.21
C PHE A 617 3.50 4.71 29.02
N GLU A 618 2.16 4.80 29.02
CA GLU A 618 1.46 6.09 28.93
C GLU A 618 1.60 6.97 30.19
N GLU A 619 1.82 6.37 31.36
CA GLU A 619 2.12 7.11 32.60
C GLU A 619 3.54 7.70 32.58
N GLU A 620 4.50 7.02 31.96
CA GLU A 620 5.90 7.43 31.84
C GLU A 620 6.12 8.44 30.69
N ASP A 621 5.65 8.13 29.48
CA ASP A 621 5.89 8.94 28.26
C ASP A 621 4.75 9.91 27.92
N GLY A 622 3.67 9.88 28.69
CA GLY A 622 2.45 10.63 28.44
C GLY A 622 1.50 9.94 27.44
N PRO A 623 0.22 10.38 27.37
CA PRO A 623 -0.75 9.76 26.49
C PRO A 623 -0.40 10.03 25.01
N PRO A 624 -0.56 9.04 24.11
CA PRO A 624 -0.34 9.24 22.68
C PRO A 624 -1.27 10.33 22.14
N ASP A 625 -0.77 11.10 21.17
CA ASP A 625 -1.49 12.24 20.60
C ASP A 625 -2.91 11.80 20.17
N VAL A 626 -3.91 12.59 20.55
CA VAL A 626 -5.32 12.33 20.22
C VAL A 626 -5.57 12.50 18.72
N THR A 627 -4.67 13.19 18.00
CA THR A 627 -4.73 13.35 16.54
C THR A 627 -4.19 12.14 15.78
N GLU A 628 -3.35 11.32 16.41
CA GLU A 628 -2.89 10.06 15.84
C GLU A 628 -4.04 9.05 15.86
N GLY A 629 -4.31 8.47 14.70
CA GLY A 629 -5.19 7.30 14.63
C GLY A 629 -4.40 6.07 14.21
N GLY A 630 -4.95 4.88 14.45
CA GLY A 630 -4.30 3.62 14.07
C GLY A 630 -4.51 2.55 15.12
N SER A 631 -3.56 1.62 15.25
CA SER A 631 -3.46 0.73 16.43
C SER A 631 -2.53 1.24 17.51
N SER A 632 -1.92 2.40 17.33
CA SER A 632 -1.02 3.07 18.27
C SER A 632 -1.74 3.72 19.47
N HIS A 633 -3.03 3.43 19.70
CA HIS A 633 -3.82 3.99 20.80
C HIS A 633 -3.50 3.39 22.18
N GLY A 634 -2.27 2.88 22.37
CA GLY A 634 -1.75 2.36 23.64
C GLY A 634 -2.76 1.53 24.43
N LYS A 635 -3.07 1.98 25.65
CA LYS A 635 -3.96 1.26 26.59
C LYS A 635 -5.37 1.07 26.03
N THR A 636 -5.89 2.03 25.27
CA THR A 636 -7.25 1.96 24.72
C THR A 636 -7.36 0.83 23.68
N GLU A 637 -6.34 0.59 22.84
CA GLU A 637 -6.34 -0.54 21.90
C GLU A 637 -6.21 -1.89 22.64
N ALA A 638 -5.36 -1.97 23.67
CA ALA A 638 -5.22 -3.17 24.49
C ALA A 638 -6.53 -3.52 25.22
N LEU A 639 -7.16 -2.54 25.87
CA LEU A 639 -8.46 -2.69 26.54
C LEU A 639 -9.52 -3.17 25.54
N TYR A 640 -9.65 -2.48 24.40
CA TYR A 640 -10.56 -2.89 23.34
C TYR A 640 -10.35 -4.35 22.91
N ARG A 641 -9.09 -4.77 22.74
CA ARG A 641 -8.76 -6.09 22.23
C ARG A 641 -9.20 -7.20 23.19
N ILE A 642 -9.01 -7.03 24.50
CA ILE A 642 -9.49 -7.97 25.52
C ILE A 642 -11.00 -8.16 25.38
N HIS A 643 -11.77 -7.07 25.38
CA HIS A 643 -13.23 -7.13 25.35
C HIS A 643 -13.80 -7.54 23.99
N ALA A 644 -13.11 -7.21 22.90
CA ALA A 644 -13.47 -7.71 21.57
C ALA A 644 -13.28 -9.24 21.48
N SER A 645 -12.24 -9.78 22.13
CA SER A 645 -11.99 -11.22 22.20
C SER A 645 -13.03 -11.92 23.07
N ARG A 646 -13.38 -11.34 24.23
CA ARG A 646 -14.51 -11.81 25.06
C ARG A 646 -15.82 -11.89 24.28
N LEU A 647 -16.17 -10.84 23.52
CA LEU A 647 -17.37 -10.85 22.70
C LEU A 647 -17.34 -11.97 21.66
N LYS A 648 -16.20 -12.21 21.00
CA LYS A 648 -16.06 -13.31 20.04
C LYS A 648 -16.27 -14.66 20.71
N ILE A 649 -15.68 -14.88 21.89
CA ILE A 649 -15.85 -16.12 22.67
C ILE A 649 -17.33 -16.35 23.01
N LEU A 650 -18.04 -15.31 23.47
CA LEU A 650 -19.46 -15.38 23.79
C LEU A 650 -20.33 -15.68 22.56
N ILE A 651 -20.16 -14.92 21.46
CA ILE A 651 -20.90 -15.13 20.21
C ILE A 651 -20.69 -16.57 19.71
N ARG A 652 -19.47 -17.06 19.83
CA ARG A 652 -19.05 -18.38 19.39
C ARG A 652 -19.67 -19.52 20.18
N ALA A 653 -19.86 -19.32 21.49
CA ALA A 653 -20.57 -20.27 22.34
C ALA A 653 -22.05 -20.39 21.94
N ILE A 654 -22.72 -19.26 21.68
CA ILE A 654 -24.12 -19.24 21.25
C ILE A 654 -24.31 -19.87 19.86
N ARG A 655 -23.33 -19.73 18.97
CA ARG A 655 -23.36 -20.35 17.64
C ARG A 655 -23.25 -21.88 17.65
N GLN A 656 -22.93 -22.50 18.79
CA GLN A 656 -22.85 -23.96 18.85
C GLN A 656 -24.23 -24.62 18.71
N PRO A 657 -24.27 -25.87 18.20
CA PRO A 657 -25.49 -26.68 18.18
C PRO A 657 -26.12 -26.76 19.58
N LYS A 658 -27.45 -26.90 19.64
CA LYS A 658 -28.20 -26.90 20.90
C LYS A 658 -27.70 -27.96 21.90
N SER A 659 -27.21 -29.09 21.42
CA SER A 659 -26.63 -30.17 22.26
C SER A 659 -25.38 -29.74 23.01
N ASP A 660 -24.57 -28.85 22.43
CA ASP A 660 -23.22 -28.52 22.90
C ASP A 660 -23.14 -27.10 23.49
N ARG A 661 -24.18 -26.29 23.27
CA ARG A 661 -24.24 -24.86 23.61
C ARG A 661 -24.01 -24.58 25.09
N GLU A 662 -24.67 -25.30 25.98
CA GLU A 662 -24.54 -25.08 27.43
C GLU A 662 -23.09 -25.30 27.90
N ASN A 663 -22.42 -26.33 27.38
CA ASN A 663 -21.02 -26.61 27.69
C ASN A 663 -20.09 -25.54 27.10
N ALA A 664 -20.36 -25.11 25.87
CA ALA A 664 -19.60 -24.03 25.24
C ALA A 664 -19.76 -22.69 25.96
N GLU A 665 -20.93 -22.41 26.54
CA GLU A 665 -21.18 -21.21 27.33
C GLU A 665 -20.52 -21.25 28.69
N ARG A 666 -20.47 -22.42 29.34
CA ARG A 666 -19.66 -22.60 30.56
C ARG A 666 -18.17 -22.38 30.28
N GLU A 667 -17.66 -22.93 29.18
CA GLU A 667 -16.28 -22.68 28.74
C GLU A 667 -16.05 -21.19 28.46
N ALA A 668 -16.96 -20.56 27.70
CA ALA A 668 -16.89 -19.14 27.42
C ALA A 668 -16.90 -18.30 28.70
N LEU A 669 -17.71 -18.66 29.69
CA LEU A 669 -17.77 -17.98 30.97
C LEU A 669 -16.47 -18.13 31.76
N ARG A 670 -15.88 -19.34 31.82
CA ARG A 670 -14.56 -19.56 32.45
C ARG A 670 -13.47 -18.69 31.81
N LEU A 671 -13.43 -18.59 30.49
CA LEU A 671 -12.48 -17.74 29.77
C LEU A 671 -12.76 -16.25 30.01
N THR A 672 -14.01 -15.85 29.86
CA THR A 672 -14.40 -14.44 29.86
C THR A 672 -14.53 -13.86 31.25
N THR A 673 -14.46 -14.60 32.35
CA THR A 673 -14.52 -14.04 33.70
C THR A 673 -13.14 -13.76 34.32
N LYS A 674 -12.05 -14.26 33.75
CA LYS A 674 -10.69 -14.09 34.33
C LYS A 674 -10.20 -12.63 34.40
N TYR A 675 -10.61 -11.76 33.48
CA TYR A 675 -10.05 -10.40 33.32
C TYR A 675 -11.11 -9.28 33.32
N TRP A 676 -11.90 -9.15 34.39
CA TRP A 676 -13.00 -8.17 34.50
C TRP A 676 -12.57 -6.72 34.27
N PHE A 677 -13.46 -5.94 33.64
CA PHE A 677 -13.31 -4.50 33.57
C PHE A 677 -13.97 -3.84 34.79
N GLY A 678 -13.14 -3.26 35.65
CA GLY A 678 -13.52 -2.66 36.94
C GLY A 678 -13.50 -3.66 38.11
N GLU A 679 -13.15 -3.16 39.29
CA GLU A 679 -12.95 -3.97 40.52
C GLU A 679 -14.27 -4.47 41.14
N ASP A 680 -15.37 -3.73 40.96
CA ASP A 680 -16.63 -3.93 41.71
C ASP A 680 -17.53 -5.10 41.27
N ARG A 681 -17.27 -5.75 40.14
CA ARG A 681 -18.21 -6.76 39.59
C ARG A 681 -17.81 -8.23 39.83
N SER A 682 -16.62 -8.47 40.37
CA SER A 682 -16.15 -9.81 40.75
C SER A 682 -17.02 -10.46 41.85
N ALA A 683 -17.55 -9.64 42.77
CA ALA A 683 -18.42 -10.08 43.86
C ALA A 683 -19.82 -10.57 43.41
N SER A 684 -20.20 -10.37 42.14
CA SER A 684 -21.52 -10.75 41.60
C SER A 684 -21.59 -12.17 41.00
N LEU A 685 -20.50 -12.93 41.04
CA LEU A 685 -20.40 -14.28 40.45
C LEU A 685 -21.03 -15.40 41.29
N ASP A 686 -21.56 -15.11 42.48
CA ASP A 686 -22.31 -16.06 43.33
C ASP A 686 -23.71 -16.43 42.78
N LEU A 687 -24.05 -15.94 41.58
CA LEU A 687 -25.29 -16.26 40.88
C LEU A 687 -25.25 -17.71 40.36
N LYS A 688 -26.23 -18.53 40.75
CA LYS A 688 -26.36 -19.92 40.26
C LYS A 688 -26.74 -20.03 38.77
N ASP A 689 -27.26 -18.95 38.17
CA ASP A 689 -27.76 -18.96 36.80
C ASP A 689 -26.68 -18.59 35.78
N LEU A 690 -26.33 -19.54 34.90
CA LEU A 690 -25.40 -19.37 33.78
C LEU A 690 -25.80 -18.21 32.86
N ARG A 691 -27.09 -18.01 32.61
CA ARG A 691 -27.60 -16.98 31.69
C ARG A 691 -27.39 -15.58 32.24
N GLU A 692 -27.67 -15.40 33.53
CA GLU A 692 -27.43 -14.15 34.23
C GLU A 692 -25.94 -13.78 34.18
N GLN A 693 -25.06 -14.75 34.39
CA GLN A 693 -23.61 -14.52 34.34
C GLN A 693 -23.13 -14.13 32.93
N VAL A 694 -23.57 -14.83 31.88
CA VAL A 694 -23.26 -14.46 30.49
C VAL A 694 -23.75 -13.03 30.18
N TRP A 695 -24.93 -12.66 30.67
CA TRP A 695 -25.48 -11.32 30.51
C TRP A 695 -24.62 -10.25 31.18
N LEU A 696 -24.12 -10.51 32.40
CA LEU A 696 -23.24 -9.60 33.12
C LEU A 696 -21.91 -9.38 32.38
N VAL A 697 -21.33 -10.44 31.79
CA VAL A 697 -20.13 -10.33 30.95
C VAL A 697 -20.41 -9.49 29.70
N LEU A 698 -21.56 -9.67 29.04
CA LEU A 698 -21.96 -8.84 27.90
C LEU A 698 -22.08 -7.36 28.29
N GLY A 699 -22.69 -7.07 29.44
CA GLY A 699 -22.75 -5.71 29.99
C GLY A 699 -21.36 -5.12 30.26
N ASN A 700 -20.42 -5.93 30.75
CA ASN A 700 -19.03 -5.53 30.96
C ASN A 700 -18.31 -5.19 29.65
N VAL A 701 -18.48 -6.02 28.61
CA VAL A 701 -17.95 -5.78 27.27
C VAL A 701 -18.49 -4.45 26.72
N ILE A 702 -19.81 -4.21 26.81
CA ILE A 702 -20.42 -2.97 26.31
C ILE A 702 -19.88 -1.75 27.07
N ALA A 703 -19.76 -1.82 28.40
CA ALA A 703 -19.18 -0.75 29.21
C ALA A 703 -17.75 -0.39 28.77
N ALA A 704 -16.89 -1.39 28.55
CA ALA A 704 -15.53 -1.16 28.07
C ALA A 704 -15.48 -0.55 26.66
N MET A 705 -16.35 -1.01 25.74
CA MET A 705 -16.46 -0.40 24.40
C MET A 705 -16.89 1.07 24.47
N VAL A 706 -17.73 1.43 25.43
CA VAL A 706 -18.11 2.83 25.66
C VAL A 706 -16.94 3.63 26.24
N GLN A 707 -16.23 3.07 27.23
CA GLN A 707 -15.06 3.71 27.84
C GLN A 707 -13.99 4.05 26.78
N CYS A 708 -13.69 3.11 25.88
CA CYS A 708 -12.75 3.35 24.78
C CYS A 708 -13.13 4.58 23.94
N ARG A 709 -14.43 4.86 23.76
CA ARG A 709 -14.92 6.04 23.02
C ARG A 709 -14.92 7.31 23.85
N ILE A 710 -15.01 7.22 25.17
CA ILE A 710 -14.88 8.38 26.05
C ILE A 710 -13.42 8.85 26.03
N GLU A 711 -12.48 7.90 26.15
CA GLU A 711 -11.04 8.17 26.12
C GLU A 711 -10.56 8.62 24.73
N LYS A 712 -11.00 7.91 23.69
CA LYS A 712 -10.64 8.19 22.30
C LYS A 712 -11.93 8.27 21.46
N PRO A 713 -12.53 9.46 21.33
CA PRO A 713 -13.79 9.67 20.59
C PRO A 713 -13.81 9.14 19.15
N PHE A 714 -12.63 8.96 18.54
CA PHE A 714 -12.45 8.51 17.16
C PHE A 714 -12.07 7.03 17.03
N PHE A 715 -12.14 6.25 18.12
CA PHE A 715 -11.75 4.84 18.14
C PHE A 715 -12.83 3.92 17.53
N HIS A 716 -12.86 3.89 16.21
CA HIS A 716 -13.90 3.26 15.38
C HIS A 716 -14.15 1.78 15.63
N ARG A 717 -13.12 1.01 16.01
CA ARG A 717 -13.24 -0.44 16.21
C ARG A 717 -14.21 -0.79 17.34
N SER A 718 -14.25 0.05 18.37
CA SER A 718 -15.19 -0.08 19.49
C SER A 718 -16.65 0.18 19.06
N VAL A 719 -16.89 1.06 18.09
CA VAL A 719 -18.24 1.36 17.58
C VAL A 719 -18.84 0.11 16.93
N TYR A 720 -18.07 -0.55 16.05
CA TYR A 720 -18.51 -1.77 15.40
C TYR A 720 -18.79 -2.89 16.41
N ARG A 721 -17.88 -3.14 17.36
CA ARG A 721 -18.09 -4.21 18.36
C ARG A 721 -19.22 -3.91 19.33
N HIS A 722 -19.45 -2.63 19.64
CA HIS A 722 -20.60 -2.23 20.43
C HIS A 722 -21.91 -2.50 19.68
N ALA A 723 -22.01 -2.08 18.42
CA ALA A 723 -23.18 -2.38 17.59
C ALA A 723 -23.40 -3.88 17.45
N GLN A 724 -22.34 -4.65 17.19
CA GLN A 724 -22.41 -6.11 17.15
C GLN A 724 -22.92 -6.70 18.46
N ALA A 725 -22.44 -6.24 19.62
CA ALA A 725 -22.92 -6.72 20.92
C ALA A 725 -24.42 -6.47 21.11
N LEU A 726 -24.93 -5.31 20.69
CA LEU A 726 -26.37 -5.01 20.75
C LEU A 726 -27.19 -5.92 19.83
N CYS A 727 -26.72 -6.20 18.62
CA CYS A 727 -27.43 -7.06 17.67
C CYS A 727 -27.50 -8.52 18.10
N TRP A 728 -26.51 -8.98 18.87
CA TRP A 728 -26.49 -10.34 19.43
C TRP A 728 -27.19 -10.43 20.80
N ALA A 729 -27.55 -9.29 21.41
CA ALA A 729 -28.16 -9.25 22.74
C ALA A 729 -29.43 -10.11 22.89
N PRO A 730 -30.38 -10.17 21.93
CA PRO A 730 -31.55 -11.05 22.04
C PRO A 730 -31.17 -12.51 22.21
N LEU A 731 -30.16 -12.97 21.47
CA LEU A 731 -29.71 -14.36 21.51
C LEU A 731 -28.96 -14.69 22.81
N PHE A 732 -28.27 -13.71 23.41
CA PHE A 732 -27.70 -13.87 24.75
C PHE A 732 -28.77 -13.97 25.84
N HIS A 733 -29.93 -13.35 25.62
CA HIS A 733 -31.07 -13.41 26.54
C HIS A 733 -31.86 -14.72 26.38
N ASP A 734 -32.25 -15.05 25.16
CA ASP A 734 -32.97 -16.28 24.81
C ASP A 734 -32.33 -16.93 23.56
N PRO A 735 -31.43 -17.92 23.73
CA PRO A 735 -30.76 -18.59 22.62
C PRO A 735 -31.64 -19.63 21.93
N ASP A 736 -32.79 -19.97 22.52
CA ASP A 736 -33.75 -20.93 22.00
C ASP A 736 -34.91 -20.25 21.27
N ASP A 737 -34.82 -18.93 21.04
CA ASP A 737 -35.84 -18.11 20.39
C ASP A 737 -36.54 -18.82 19.23
N THR A 738 -37.73 -19.32 19.53
CA THR A 738 -38.58 -20.10 18.61
C THR A 738 -39.27 -19.21 17.58
N THR A 739 -39.35 -17.90 17.84
CA THR A 739 -39.92 -16.94 16.91
C THR A 739 -39.00 -16.68 15.71
N GLY A 740 -37.72 -17.05 15.83
CA GLY A 740 -36.72 -16.86 14.79
C GLY A 740 -36.39 -15.39 14.53
N LEU A 741 -36.76 -14.49 15.44
CA LEU A 741 -36.51 -13.06 15.33
C LEU A 741 -35.02 -12.76 15.49
N GLY A 742 -34.29 -13.48 16.35
CA GLY A 742 -32.84 -13.31 16.50
C GLY A 742 -32.46 -11.85 16.76
N SER A 743 -31.62 -11.25 15.90
CA SER A 743 -31.24 -9.83 16.01
C SER A 743 -32.38 -8.81 15.84
N PHE A 744 -33.57 -9.23 15.38
CA PHE A 744 -34.77 -8.41 15.32
C PHE A 744 -35.58 -8.42 16.63
N GLY A 745 -35.25 -9.30 17.57
CA GLY A 745 -35.91 -9.38 18.86
C GLY A 745 -35.71 -8.13 19.73
N THR A 746 -36.54 -8.01 20.76
CA THR A 746 -36.41 -6.98 21.80
C THR A 746 -35.97 -7.63 23.10
N VAL A 747 -35.02 -7.02 23.82
CA VAL A 747 -34.60 -7.47 25.15
C VAL A 747 -35.54 -6.86 26.20
N PRO A 748 -35.97 -7.61 27.23
CA PRO A 748 -36.82 -7.08 28.30
C PRO A 748 -36.22 -5.85 28.99
N ALA A 749 -37.09 -4.93 29.42
CA ALA A 749 -36.69 -3.65 30.01
C ALA A 749 -35.66 -3.79 31.16
N HIS A 750 -35.88 -4.74 32.07
CA HIS A 750 -35.01 -4.99 33.24
C HIS A 750 -33.60 -5.46 32.87
N LYS A 751 -33.43 -6.08 31.69
CA LYS A 751 -32.13 -6.49 31.14
C LYS A 751 -31.48 -5.38 30.34
N SER A 752 -32.30 -4.63 29.59
CA SER A 752 -31.84 -3.54 28.73
C SER A 752 -31.21 -2.37 29.51
N SER A 753 -31.64 -2.12 30.75
CA SER A 753 -31.11 -1.05 31.61
C SER A 753 -29.60 -1.20 31.90
N ILE A 754 -29.06 -2.41 31.78
CA ILE A 754 -27.64 -2.72 32.00
C ILE A 754 -26.80 -2.40 30.75
N LEU A 755 -27.41 -2.37 29.56
CA LEU A 755 -26.73 -2.20 28.28
C LEU A 755 -26.82 -0.75 27.79
N ARG A 756 -25.75 0.02 27.97
CA ARG A 756 -25.69 1.42 27.51
C ARG A 756 -25.86 1.52 26.00
N GLY A 757 -26.85 2.29 25.52
CA GLY A 757 -27.18 2.42 24.10
C GLY A 757 -28.35 1.55 23.64
N PHE A 758 -28.91 0.74 24.53
CA PHE A 758 -30.16 0.01 24.31
C PHE A 758 -31.36 0.87 24.71
N ASN A 759 -32.40 0.90 23.89
CA ASN A 759 -33.66 1.58 24.19
C ASN A 759 -34.76 0.53 24.41
N SER A 760 -35.42 0.57 25.57
CA SER A 760 -36.53 -0.33 25.88
C SER A 760 -37.66 -0.18 24.85
N GLY A 761 -38.17 -1.31 24.33
CA GLY A 761 -39.24 -1.32 23.34
C GLY A 761 -38.81 -1.07 21.89
N MET A 762 -37.52 -0.81 21.63
CA MET A 762 -36.97 -0.79 20.27
C MET A 762 -36.33 -2.14 19.93
N SER A 763 -36.36 -2.49 18.65
CA SER A 763 -35.61 -3.66 18.16
C SER A 763 -34.11 -3.46 18.37
N CYS A 764 -33.35 -4.55 18.55
CA CYS A 764 -31.90 -4.46 18.74
C CYS A 764 -31.17 -3.88 17.52
N ILE A 765 -31.70 -4.13 16.32
CA ILE A 765 -31.17 -3.53 15.08
C ILE A 765 -31.34 -2.01 15.09
N ASP A 766 -32.50 -1.51 15.55
CA ASP A 766 -32.75 -0.06 15.67
C ASP A 766 -31.92 0.59 16.77
N CYS A 767 -31.51 -0.15 17.80
CA CYS A 767 -30.58 0.33 18.82
C CYS A 767 -29.13 0.38 18.31
N ALA A 768 -28.72 -0.56 17.47
CA ALA A 768 -27.38 -0.63 16.90
C ALA A 768 -27.13 0.42 15.80
N LEU A 769 -28.17 0.77 15.03
CA LEU A 769 -28.07 1.70 13.92
C LEU A 769 -27.54 3.10 14.33
N PRO A 770 -28.03 3.76 15.39
CA PRO A 770 -27.47 5.03 15.88
C PRO A 770 -25.99 4.92 16.27
N ILE A 771 -25.56 3.80 16.85
CA ILE A 771 -24.16 3.57 17.22
C ILE A 771 -23.28 3.55 15.96
N LEU A 772 -23.65 2.80 14.93
CA LEU A 772 -22.93 2.76 13.65
C LEU A 772 -23.00 4.09 12.90
N LYS A 773 -24.15 4.80 12.96
CA LYS A 773 -24.35 6.09 12.31
C LYS A 773 -23.35 7.14 12.79
N VAL A 774 -23.01 7.16 14.09
CA VAL A 774 -21.97 8.05 14.64
C VAL A 774 -20.63 7.88 13.94
N TYR A 775 -20.26 6.65 13.56
CA TYR A 775 -19.04 6.37 12.79
C TYR A 775 -19.17 6.89 11.35
N PHE A 776 -20.30 6.62 10.70
CA PHE A 776 -20.56 7.02 9.32
C PHE A 776 -20.59 8.54 9.10
N GLU A 777 -21.32 9.28 9.92
CA GLU A 777 -21.52 10.72 9.73
C GLU A 777 -20.26 11.53 10.02
N LYS A 778 -19.52 11.18 11.08
CA LYS A 778 -18.33 11.95 11.51
C LYS A 778 -17.09 11.65 10.67
N LYS A 779 -17.03 10.50 10.00
CA LYS A 779 -15.86 10.06 9.22
C LYS A 779 -16.13 9.91 7.73
N ARG A 780 -17.23 10.46 7.22
CA ARG A 780 -17.59 10.44 5.78
C ARG A 780 -16.42 10.80 4.83
N PRO A 781 -15.57 11.81 5.11
CA PRO A 781 -14.39 12.08 4.28
C PRO A 781 -13.31 11.01 4.42
N GLN A 782 -13.12 10.44 5.61
CA GLN A 782 -12.07 9.47 5.95
C GLN A 782 -12.40 8.05 5.51
N LEU A 783 -13.67 7.64 5.57
CA LEU A 783 -14.16 6.41 4.91
C LEU A 783 -13.90 6.45 3.39
N CYS A 784 -13.76 7.64 2.81
CA CYS A 784 -13.40 7.86 1.40
C CYS A 784 -11.95 8.34 1.18
N ALA A 785 -11.13 8.53 2.22
CA ALA A 785 -9.76 9.01 2.11
C ALA A 785 -8.74 7.89 2.38
N VAL A 786 -7.50 8.11 1.94
CA VAL A 786 -6.35 7.25 2.22
C VAL A 786 -5.86 7.57 3.63
N TRP A 787 -5.64 6.54 4.45
CA TRP A 787 -5.03 6.70 5.77
C TRP A 787 -3.56 7.08 5.56
N VAL A 788 -3.15 8.21 6.13
CA VAL A 788 -1.74 8.64 6.09
C VAL A 788 -1.14 8.29 7.44
N THR A 789 -0.16 7.38 7.45
CA THR A 789 0.70 7.14 8.61
C THR A 789 1.41 8.45 8.95
N SER A 790 1.22 8.96 10.17
CA SER A 790 1.85 10.20 10.64
C SER A 790 3.32 10.01 11.03
N SER A 791 3.74 8.78 11.34
CA SER A 791 5.12 8.48 11.73
C SER A 791 6.06 8.53 10.54
N THR A 792 7.18 9.24 10.70
CA THR A 792 8.28 9.27 9.73
C THR A 792 9.10 7.98 9.74
N SER A 793 8.94 7.14 10.76
CA SER A 793 9.65 5.87 10.96
C SER A 793 8.75 4.92 11.77
N PRO A 794 7.69 4.36 11.17
CA PRO A 794 6.74 3.53 11.89
C PRO A 794 7.39 2.23 12.37
N SER A 795 7.05 1.77 13.59
CA SER A 795 7.48 0.45 14.06
C SER A 795 6.91 -0.67 13.19
N PRO A 796 7.45 -1.92 13.24
CA PRO A 796 6.84 -3.06 12.54
C PRO A 796 5.36 -3.24 12.93
N PHE A 797 5.06 -3.10 14.23
CA PHE A 797 3.69 -3.07 14.73
C PHE A 797 2.81 -2.00 14.06
N GLU A 798 3.28 -0.76 13.93
CA GLU A 798 2.53 0.33 13.29
C GLU A 798 2.33 0.06 11.80
N THR A 799 3.41 -0.32 11.09
CA THR A 799 3.39 -0.66 9.66
C THR A 799 2.34 -1.72 9.34
N LEU A 800 2.31 -2.80 10.13
CA LEU A 800 1.32 -3.86 9.98
C LEU A 800 -0.11 -3.37 10.24
N ASN A 801 -0.28 -2.50 11.22
CA ASN A 801 -1.59 -2.07 11.64
C ASN A 801 -2.19 -0.94 10.81
N ASP A 802 -1.36 -0.20 10.09
CA ASP A 802 -1.73 0.95 9.25
C ASP A 802 -1.65 0.64 7.74
N SER A 803 -1.37 -0.62 7.38
CA SER A 803 -1.39 -1.06 5.98
C SER A 803 -2.73 -0.78 5.29
N ASN A 804 -2.67 -0.40 4.00
CA ASN A 804 -3.87 -0.11 3.20
C ASN A 804 -4.81 -1.31 3.11
N ARG A 805 -4.27 -2.53 2.99
CA ARG A 805 -5.04 -3.79 3.02
C ARG A 805 -5.91 -3.90 4.25
N LYS A 806 -5.30 -3.81 5.44
CA LYS A 806 -6.01 -3.91 6.70
C LYS A 806 -7.05 -2.81 6.81
N TYR A 807 -6.69 -1.59 6.41
CA TYR A 807 -7.60 -0.46 6.40
C TYR A 807 -8.82 -0.70 5.49
N ASN A 808 -8.61 -1.16 4.26
CA ASN A 808 -9.67 -1.52 3.32
C ASN A 808 -10.57 -2.63 3.85
N ALA A 809 -10.00 -3.71 4.39
CA ALA A 809 -10.76 -4.80 4.99
C ALA A 809 -11.62 -4.31 6.17
N LEU A 810 -11.08 -3.44 7.02
CA LEU A 810 -11.83 -2.82 8.11
C LEU A 810 -12.95 -1.91 7.59
N ARG A 811 -12.68 -1.09 6.56
CA ARG A 811 -13.70 -0.24 5.92
C ARG A 811 -14.83 -1.06 5.30
N CYS A 812 -14.50 -2.12 4.56
CA CYS A 812 -15.49 -3.04 4.01
C CYS A 812 -16.34 -3.63 5.14
N LYS A 813 -15.70 -4.08 6.23
CA LYS A 813 -16.40 -4.65 7.38
C LYS A 813 -17.37 -3.68 8.05
N TYR A 814 -16.94 -2.44 8.29
CA TYR A 814 -17.78 -1.45 8.97
C TYR A 814 -18.86 -0.88 8.05
N THR A 815 -18.59 -0.79 6.76
CA THR A 815 -19.56 -0.33 5.76
C THR A 815 -20.59 -1.38 5.44
N GLY A 816 -20.18 -2.64 5.30
CA GLY A 816 -21.09 -3.77 5.20
C GLY A 816 -22.04 -3.81 6.40
N ALA A 817 -21.49 -3.73 7.62
CA ALA A 817 -22.27 -3.65 8.86
C ALA A 817 -23.34 -2.56 8.87
N TYR A 818 -22.97 -1.34 8.45
CA TYR A 818 -23.92 -0.24 8.42
C TYR A 818 -24.98 -0.42 7.34
N ILE A 819 -24.59 -0.87 6.14
CA ILE A 819 -25.51 -1.20 5.06
C ILE A 819 -26.51 -2.27 5.53
N ASP A 820 -26.04 -3.30 6.25
CA ASP A 820 -26.93 -4.33 6.79
C ASP A 820 -27.86 -3.80 7.87
N CYS A 821 -27.39 -2.96 8.80
CA CYS A 821 -28.28 -2.30 9.76
C CYS A 821 -29.37 -1.47 9.07
N LEU A 822 -29.02 -0.74 8.00
CA LEU A 822 -29.99 0.03 7.21
C LEU A 822 -30.96 -0.87 6.45
N ARG A 823 -30.45 -1.96 5.86
CA ARG A 823 -31.22 -2.97 5.15
C ARG A 823 -32.26 -3.62 6.05
N LEU A 824 -31.80 -4.15 7.18
CA LEU A 824 -32.62 -4.84 8.18
C LEU A 824 -33.61 -3.86 8.83
N GLY A 825 -33.22 -2.61 9.07
CA GLY A 825 -34.11 -1.53 9.53
C GLY A 825 -35.00 -0.90 8.45
N ARG A 826 -34.99 -1.42 7.21
CA ARG A 826 -35.74 -0.94 6.04
C ARG A 826 -35.59 0.57 5.77
N LYS A 827 -34.38 1.10 5.95
CA LYS A 827 -34.03 2.53 5.80
C LYS A 827 -33.53 2.85 4.39
N ARG A 828 -34.40 2.69 3.39
CA ARG A 828 -34.05 2.82 1.96
C ARG A 828 -33.48 4.20 1.60
N GLU A 829 -34.01 5.28 2.18
CA GLU A 829 -33.58 6.66 1.92
C GLU A 829 -32.10 6.90 2.28
N TYR A 830 -31.61 6.25 3.34
CA TYR A 830 -30.21 6.35 3.75
C TYR A 830 -29.31 5.51 2.84
N LEU A 831 -29.77 4.36 2.35
CA LEU A 831 -29.04 3.56 1.37
C LEU A 831 -28.90 4.28 0.02
N GLU A 832 -29.96 4.93 -0.45
CA GLU A 832 -29.91 5.77 -1.66
C GLU A 832 -28.96 6.97 -1.48
N THR A 833 -28.94 7.54 -0.29
CA THR A 833 -27.98 8.59 0.08
C THR A 833 -26.54 8.05 0.01
N LEU A 834 -26.26 6.88 0.59
CA LEU A 834 -24.95 6.23 0.53
C LEU A 834 -24.55 5.88 -0.91
N MET A 835 -25.49 5.39 -1.72
CA MET A 835 -25.31 5.11 -3.15
C MET A 835 -24.91 6.36 -3.94
N SER A 836 -25.53 7.51 -3.66
CA SER A 836 -25.15 8.77 -4.32
C SER A 836 -23.72 9.20 -3.96
N TRP A 837 -23.28 8.93 -2.73
CA TRP A 837 -21.91 9.25 -2.29
C TRP A 837 -20.88 8.36 -2.95
N THR A 838 -21.12 7.05 -2.99
CA THR A 838 -20.19 6.11 -3.63
C THR A 838 -20.08 6.37 -5.13
N LYS A 839 -21.17 6.79 -5.81
CA LYS A 839 -21.15 7.27 -7.20
C LYS A 839 -20.32 8.56 -7.40
N ALA A 840 -20.15 9.37 -6.37
CA ALA A 840 -19.29 10.56 -6.45
C ALA A 840 -17.81 10.23 -6.15
N SER A 841 -17.52 9.04 -5.62
CA SER A 841 -16.15 8.60 -5.30
C SER A 841 -15.36 8.20 -6.54
N ARG A 842 -14.05 8.48 -6.50
CA ARG A 842 -13.07 7.97 -7.49
C ARG A 842 -12.87 6.45 -7.33
N ARG A 843 -12.25 5.82 -8.32
CA ARG A 843 -11.75 4.44 -8.15
C ARG A 843 -10.69 4.42 -7.05
N ASP A 844 -10.77 3.43 -6.18
CA ASP A 844 -9.65 3.08 -5.32
C ASP A 844 -8.61 2.28 -6.11
N LEU A 845 -7.44 2.08 -5.50
CA LEU A 845 -6.30 1.43 -6.15
C LEU A 845 -6.65 0.07 -6.79
N PRO A 846 -7.28 -0.89 -6.09
CA PRO A 846 -7.63 -2.17 -6.70
C PRO A 846 -8.55 -2.03 -7.94
N ALA A 847 -9.59 -1.18 -7.85
CA ALA A 847 -10.49 -0.92 -8.98
C ALA A 847 -9.76 -0.26 -10.15
N PHE A 848 -8.83 0.66 -9.88
CA PHE A 848 -8.03 1.30 -10.91
C PHE A 848 -7.13 0.29 -11.64
N TYR A 849 -6.45 -0.59 -10.91
CA TYR A 849 -5.62 -1.64 -11.50
C TYR A 849 -6.46 -2.65 -12.29
N HIS A 850 -7.63 -3.02 -11.79
CA HIS A 850 -8.60 -3.86 -12.53
C HIS A 850 -8.94 -3.28 -13.89
N VAL A 851 -9.52 -2.07 -13.92
CA VAL A 851 -9.98 -1.44 -15.17
C VAL A 851 -8.80 -1.07 -16.09
N SER A 852 -7.63 -0.78 -15.52
CA SER A 852 -6.44 -0.53 -16.32
C SER A 852 -5.83 -1.80 -16.91
N ALA A 853 -5.90 -2.94 -16.23
CA ALA A 853 -5.50 -4.24 -16.78
C ALA A 853 -6.37 -4.60 -17.99
N GLU A 854 -7.69 -4.36 -17.93
CA GLU A 854 -8.60 -4.49 -19.07
C GLU A 854 -8.20 -3.58 -20.25
N ALA A 855 -7.60 -2.43 -19.95
CA ALA A 855 -7.01 -1.51 -20.92
C ALA A 855 -5.51 -1.81 -21.23
N ARG A 856 -4.99 -2.99 -20.84
CA ARG A 856 -3.59 -3.43 -21.01
C ARG A 856 -2.57 -2.43 -20.43
N GLY A 857 -2.84 -1.92 -19.23
CA GLY A 857 -2.05 -0.89 -18.55
C GLY A 857 -2.36 0.54 -19.00
N GLY A 858 -3.23 0.73 -20.00
CA GLY A 858 -3.70 2.05 -20.42
C GLY A 858 -4.56 2.75 -19.37
N GLN A 859 -4.84 4.03 -19.59
CA GLN A 859 -5.79 4.77 -18.76
C GLN A 859 -7.18 4.13 -18.85
N PRO A 860 -7.93 4.02 -17.73
CA PRO A 860 -9.32 3.63 -17.75
C PRO A 860 -10.12 4.47 -18.75
N LYS A 861 -10.80 3.81 -19.70
CA LYS A 861 -11.52 4.49 -20.80
C LYS A 861 -12.79 5.21 -20.32
N ASP A 862 -13.42 4.68 -19.29
CA ASP A 862 -14.71 5.12 -18.79
C ASP A 862 -14.62 5.77 -17.41
N HIS A 863 -15.63 6.57 -17.07
CA HIS A 863 -15.79 7.13 -15.73
C HIS A 863 -16.11 6.01 -14.71
N PRO A 864 -15.68 6.10 -13.44
CA PRO A 864 -15.97 5.13 -12.36
C PRO A 864 -17.46 4.79 -12.10
N ASN A 865 -18.39 5.48 -12.77
CA ASN A 865 -19.84 5.24 -12.66
C ASN A 865 -20.37 4.30 -13.75
N LYS A 866 -19.48 3.89 -14.65
CA LYS A 866 -19.73 2.87 -15.67
C LYS A 866 -18.92 1.60 -15.41
N ASP A 867 -18.45 1.41 -14.18
CA ASP A 867 -17.83 0.14 -13.80
C ASP A 867 -18.94 -0.88 -13.56
N SER A 868 -18.72 -2.13 -13.95
CA SER A 868 -19.64 -3.23 -13.68
C SER A 868 -19.75 -3.48 -12.17
N LEU A 869 -20.96 -3.60 -11.63
CA LEU A 869 -21.16 -4.04 -10.24
C LEU A 869 -21.15 -5.56 -10.07
N LEU A 870 -21.06 -6.35 -11.15
CA LEU A 870 -20.93 -7.81 -11.06
C LEU A 870 -19.47 -8.28 -11.16
N ARG A 871 -18.62 -7.50 -11.84
CA ARG A 871 -17.19 -7.81 -12.04
C ARG A 871 -16.37 -6.59 -11.69
N GLY A 872 -16.10 -6.42 -10.41
CA GLY A 872 -15.22 -5.36 -9.95
C GLY A 872 -14.62 -5.67 -8.59
N GLU A 873 -13.72 -4.79 -8.18
CA GLU A 873 -12.80 -5.00 -7.07
C GLU A 873 -12.61 -3.71 -6.28
N GLY A 874 -12.15 -3.85 -5.04
CA GLY A 874 -11.90 -2.72 -4.16
C GLY A 874 -13.09 -2.32 -3.28
N TYR A 875 -12.81 -1.42 -2.34
CA TYR A 875 -13.73 -0.93 -1.33
C TYR A 875 -14.88 -0.12 -1.94
N VAL A 876 -14.59 0.77 -2.89
CA VAL A 876 -15.62 1.64 -3.49
C VAL A 876 -16.61 0.80 -4.29
N TRP A 877 -16.10 -0.18 -5.04
CA TRP A 877 -16.94 -1.15 -5.74
C TRP A 877 -17.78 -1.97 -4.75
N PHE A 878 -17.15 -2.53 -3.71
CA PHE A 878 -17.86 -3.29 -2.66
C PHE A 878 -19.00 -2.47 -2.05
N ALA A 879 -18.74 -1.22 -1.66
CA ALA A 879 -19.75 -0.35 -1.07
C ALA A 879 -20.88 -0.04 -2.05
N LYS A 880 -20.58 0.22 -3.34
CA LYS A 880 -21.59 0.41 -4.40
C LYS A 880 -22.44 -0.84 -4.57
N HIS A 881 -21.83 -1.98 -4.84
CA HIS A 881 -22.54 -3.23 -5.11
C HIS A 881 -23.37 -3.67 -3.90
N TYR A 882 -22.78 -3.67 -2.70
CA TYR A 882 -23.48 -4.09 -1.48
C TYR A 882 -24.65 -3.17 -1.13
N THR A 883 -24.50 -1.85 -1.33
CA THR A 883 -25.62 -0.90 -1.15
C THR A 883 -26.72 -1.14 -2.17
N ASN A 884 -26.37 -1.39 -3.44
CA ASN A 884 -27.35 -1.66 -4.51
C ASN A 884 -28.16 -2.92 -4.20
N ARG A 885 -27.45 -3.99 -3.83
CA ARG A 885 -28.03 -5.25 -3.39
C ARG A 885 -28.96 -5.05 -2.20
N ALA A 886 -28.54 -4.33 -1.17
CA ALA A 886 -29.37 -4.04 0.00
C ALA A 886 -30.68 -3.30 -0.34
N ILE A 887 -30.64 -2.36 -1.28
CA ILE A 887 -31.84 -1.67 -1.78
C ILE A 887 -32.75 -2.68 -2.49
N ALA A 888 -32.20 -3.55 -3.35
CA ALA A 888 -32.97 -4.58 -4.04
C ALA A 888 -33.60 -5.59 -3.07
N GLU A 889 -32.89 -5.99 -1.99
CA GLU A 889 -33.45 -6.86 -0.95
C GLU A 889 -34.64 -6.23 -0.23
N ILE A 890 -34.56 -4.93 0.12
CA ILE A 890 -35.71 -4.21 0.71
C ILE A 890 -36.89 -4.21 -0.26
N LEU A 891 -36.66 -3.87 -1.53
CA LEU A 891 -37.72 -3.80 -2.54
C LEU A 891 -38.39 -5.16 -2.74
N LYS A 892 -37.61 -6.24 -2.78
CA LYS A 892 -38.12 -7.61 -2.87
C LYS A 892 -39.04 -7.94 -1.69
N VAL A 893 -38.61 -7.65 -0.45
CA VAL A 893 -39.42 -7.89 0.76
C VAL A 893 -40.68 -7.01 0.78
N GLU A 894 -40.60 -5.76 0.31
CA GLU A 894 -41.77 -4.88 0.17
C GLU A 894 -42.78 -5.42 -0.85
N MET A 895 -42.31 -5.97 -1.97
CA MET A 895 -43.14 -6.61 -2.99
C MET A 895 -43.78 -7.91 -2.49
N GLU A 896 -43.03 -8.77 -1.78
CA GLU A 896 -43.55 -10.01 -1.19
C GLU A 896 -44.60 -9.74 -0.10
N ALA A 897 -44.34 -8.75 0.78
CA ALA A 897 -45.30 -8.33 1.78
C ALA A 897 -46.58 -7.75 1.16
N TYR A 898 -46.44 -7.10 0.01
CA TYR A 898 -47.58 -6.61 -0.76
C TYR A 898 -48.42 -7.78 -1.32
N MET A 899 -47.79 -8.80 -1.94
CA MET A 899 -48.49 -10.00 -2.41
C MET A 899 -49.24 -10.73 -1.29
N GLN A 900 -48.61 -10.89 -0.12
CA GLN A 900 -49.24 -11.57 1.02
C GLN A 900 -50.45 -10.79 1.57
N ARG A 901 -50.44 -9.45 1.47
CA ARG A 901 -51.59 -8.62 1.85
C ARG A 901 -52.74 -8.77 0.86
N GLU A 902 -52.47 -8.82 -0.44
CA GLU A 902 -53.51 -9.07 -1.46
C GLU A 902 -54.14 -10.46 -1.29
N LEU A 903 -53.33 -11.51 -1.07
CA LEU A 903 -53.82 -12.86 -0.81
C LEU A 903 -54.67 -12.98 0.47
N SER A 904 -54.54 -12.06 1.42
CA SER A 904 -55.31 -12.05 2.68
C SER A 904 -56.50 -11.08 2.67
N THR A 905 -56.63 -10.22 1.65
CA THR A 905 -57.75 -9.28 1.49
C THR A 905 -58.64 -9.69 0.32
N GLU A 906 -59.33 -10.83 0.46
CA GLU A 906 -60.33 -11.33 -0.51
C GLU A 906 -61.68 -10.56 -0.50
N THR A 907 -61.80 -9.40 0.15
CA THR A 907 -63.08 -8.68 0.29
C THR A 907 -63.08 -7.33 -0.43
N ASP A 908 -63.98 -7.19 -1.42
CA ASP A 908 -64.46 -5.96 -2.11
C ASP A 908 -63.63 -4.70 -1.87
N THR A 909 -62.49 -4.59 -2.58
CA THR A 909 -61.72 -3.34 -2.66
C THR A 909 -62.28 -2.42 -3.75
N ASP A 910 -62.51 -1.16 -3.36
CA ASP A 910 -63.08 -0.10 -4.17
C ASP A 910 -62.19 0.23 -5.39
N ILE A 911 -62.77 0.65 -6.52
CA ILE A 911 -62.03 0.84 -7.79
C ILE A 911 -60.90 1.88 -7.67
N ASN A 912 -61.06 2.86 -6.78
CA ASN A 912 -60.04 3.88 -6.51
C ASN A 912 -58.81 3.34 -5.77
N ASP A 913 -58.96 2.29 -4.95
CA ASP A 913 -57.83 1.67 -4.25
C ASP A 913 -56.95 0.85 -5.20
N LYS A 914 -57.55 0.18 -6.20
CA LYS A 914 -56.80 -0.59 -7.22
C LYS A 914 -55.88 0.29 -8.07
N ALA A 915 -56.31 1.51 -8.40
CA ALA A 915 -55.50 2.46 -9.17
C ALA A 915 -54.29 2.98 -8.35
N ASP A 916 -54.49 3.31 -7.07
CA ASP A 916 -53.40 3.73 -6.18
C ASP A 916 -52.42 2.58 -5.89
N GLN A 917 -52.94 1.36 -5.71
CA GLN A 917 -52.17 0.13 -5.59
C GLN A 917 -51.28 -0.15 -6.80
N THR A 918 -51.86 -0.11 -8.01
CA THR A 918 -51.11 -0.30 -9.27
C THR A 918 -50.02 0.77 -9.42
N SER A 919 -50.28 2.01 -9.02
CA SER A 919 -49.29 3.10 -9.02
C SER A 919 -48.14 2.83 -8.05
N ARG A 920 -48.41 2.34 -6.84
CA ARG A 920 -47.39 1.97 -5.84
C ARG A 920 -46.52 0.80 -6.31
N ILE A 921 -47.12 -0.27 -6.86
CA ILE A 921 -46.38 -1.41 -7.42
C ILE A 921 -45.50 -0.94 -8.57
N LYS A 922 -46.03 -0.11 -9.48
CA LYS A 922 -45.26 0.48 -10.58
C LYS A 922 -44.05 1.27 -10.06
N GLY A 923 -44.21 2.02 -8.98
CA GLY A 923 -43.11 2.72 -8.31
C GLY A 923 -42.05 1.77 -7.73
N LEU A 924 -42.45 0.64 -7.13
CA LEU A 924 -41.52 -0.38 -6.64
C LEU A 924 -40.73 -1.04 -7.78
N ILE A 925 -41.40 -1.35 -8.89
CA ILE A 925 -40.76 -1.92 -10.10
C ILE A 925 -39.81 -0.92 -10.73
N GLU A 926 -40.17 0.36 -10.80
CA GLU A 926 -39.28 1.40 -11.31
C GLU A 926 -37.97 1.42 -10.52
N ASN A 927 -38.05 1.35 -9.19
CA ASN A 927 -36.87 1.30 -8.33
C ASN A 927 -36.07 -0.01 -8.50
N ALA A 928 -36.73 -1.16 -8.63
CA ALA A 928 -36.07 -2.44 -8.88
C ALA A 928 -35.36 -2.44 -10.24
N TYR A 929 -35.98 -1.84 -11.26
CA TYR A 929 -35.39 -1.65 -12.57
C TYR A 929 -34.19 -0.70 -12.53
N GLU A 930 -34.23 0.36 -11.73
CA GLU A 930 -33.06 1.21 -11.48
C GLU A 930 -31.92 0.45 -10.80
N CYS A 931 -32.20 -0.42 -9.81
CA CYS A 931 -31.19 -1.30 -9.21
C CYS A 931 -30.55 -2.23 -10.23
N PHE A 932 -31.35 -2.82 -11.13
CA PHE A 932 -30.85 -3.61 -12.25
C PHE A 932 -29.95 -2.80 -13.19
N LEU A 933 -30.40 -1.60 -13.61
CA LEU A 933 -29.62 -0.74 -14.51
C LEU A 933 -28.29 -0.29 -13.89
N ARG A 934 -28.25 -0.10 -12.56
CA ARG A 934 -27.02 0.23 -11.82
C ARG A 934 -25.97 -0.87 -11.87
N LEU A 935 -26.34 -2.13 -12.16
CA LEU A 935 -25.35 -3.21 -12.35
C LEU A 935 -24.40 -2.91 -13.50
N ASN A 936 -24.86 -2.14 -14.49
CA ASN A 936 -24.08 -1.71 -15.65
C ASN A 936 -23.32 -2.86 -16.33
N CYS A 937 -24.02 -3.98 -16.51
CA CYS A 937 -23.53 -5.17 -17.21
C CYS A 937 -24.28 -5.36 -18.52
N SER A 938 -23.67 -6.11 -19.44
CA SER A 938 -24.37 -6.65 -20.59
C SER A 938 -25.30 -7.80 -20.18
N PHE A 939 -26.36 -8.02 -20.97
CA PHE A 939 -27.25 -9.16 -20.77
C PHE A 939 -26.49 -10.50 -20.85
N ASP A 940 -25.50 -10.59 -21.75
CA ASP A 940 -24.66 -11.77 -21.90
C ASP A 940 -23.86 -12.05 -20.62
N GLU A 941 -23.29 -11.03 -19.96
CA GLU A 941 -22.58 -11.20 -18.69
C GLU A 941 -23.49 -11.66 -17.55
N ILE A 942 -24.71 -11.10 -17.47
CA ILE A 942 -25.69 -11.50 -16.45
C ILE A 942 -26.16 -12.94 -16.72
N SER A 943 -26.41 -13.28 -17.98
CA SER A 943 -26.81 -14.63 -18.39
C SER A 943 -25.72 -15.63 -18.06
N ASP A 944 -24.46 -15.32 -18.39
CA ASP A 944 -23.31 -16.15 -18.01
C ASP A 944 -23.24 -16.36 -16.49
N VAL A 945 -23.46 -15.33 -15.69
CA VAL A 945 -23.44 -15.41 -14.21
C VAL A 945 -24.59 -16.29 -13.70
N LEU A 946 -25.80 -16.13 -14.23
CA LEU A 946 -26.97 -16.93 -13.85
C LEU A 946 -26.83 -18.40 -14.29
N MET A 947 -26.13 -18.66 -15.40
CA MET A 947 -25.92 -19.99 -15.96
C MET A 947 -24.77 -20.75 -15.28
N ARG A 948 -23.72 -20.05 -14.83
CA ARG A 948 -22.57 -20.66 -14.15
C ARG A 948 -22.81 -20.93 -12.66
N ASN A 949 -23.65 -20.11 -12.01
CA ASN A 949 -23.91 -20.21 -10.57
C ASN A 949 -25.16 -21.05 -10.29
N SER A 950 -25.07 -22.34 -10.59
CA SER A 950 -26.12 -23.34 -10.35
C SER A 950 -26.19 -23.80 -8.88
N ASP A 951 -25.28 -23.33 -8.02
CA ASP A 951 -25.33 -23.54 -6.57
C ASP A 951 -26.20 -22.46 -5.92
N ALA A 952 -27.09 -22.88 -5.01
CA ALA A 952 -28.05 -22.02 -4.29
C ALA A 952 -27.44 -20.86 -3.47
N SER A 953 -26.11 -20.71 -3.46
CA SER A 953 -25.36 -19.74 -2.67
C SER A 953 -25.15 -18.39 -3.37
N PHE A 954 -25.20 -18.31 -4.71
CA PHE A 954 -24.93 -17.07 -5.45
C PHE A 954 -26.14 -16.63 -6.29
N THR A 955 -26.97 -15.75 -5.72
CA THR A 955 -28.11 -15.13 -6.39
C THR A 955 -27.84 -13.65 -6.70
N VAL A 956 -28.22 -13.21 -7.91
CA VAL A 956 -28.21 -11.80 -8.28
C VAL A 956 -29.53 -11.17 -7.81
N VAL A 957 -29.54 -10.67 -6.58
CA VAL A 957 -30.77 -10.16 -5.92
C VAL A 957 -31.46 -9.08 -6.74
N GLU A 958 -30.71 -8.20 -7.40
CA GLU A 958 -31.29 -7.16 -8.26
C GLU A 958 -32.16 -7.74 -9.38
N VAL A 959 -31.75 -8.88 -9.95
CA VAL A 959 -32.53 -9.61 -10.96
C VAL A 959 -33.76 -10.23 -10.33
N GLU A 960 -33.62 -10.84 -9.15
CA GLU A 960 -34.75 -11.46 -8.44
C GLU A 960 -35.80 -10.42 -8.04
N ALA A 961 -35.40 -9.27 -7.49
CA ALA A 961 -36.29 -8.18 -7.13
C ALA A 961 -37.06 -7.66 -8.36
N LEU A 962 -36.40 -7.56 -9.52
CA LEU A 962 -37.03 -7.15 -10.77
C LEU A 962 -38.05 -8.18 -11.26
N ILE A 963 -37.67 -9.47 -11.30
CA ILE A 963 -38.56 -10.56 -11.73
C ILE A 963 -39.76 -10.67 -10.78
N SER A 964 -39.52 -10.66 -9.46
CA SER A 964 -40.59 -10.68 -8.45
C SER A 964 -41.54 -9.51 -8.65
N GLY A 965 -41.03 -8.28 -8.85
CA GLY A 965 -41.85 -7.10 -9.07
C GLY A 965 -42.75 -7.21 -10.31
N ILE A 966 -42.23 -7.70 -11.43
CA ILE A 966 -43.02 -7.92 -12.65
C ILE A 966 -44.09 -8.99 -12.43
N ASN A 967 -43.75 -10.10 -11.75
CA ASN A 967 -44.73 -11.14 -11.42
C ASN A 967 -45.87 -10.59 -10.55
N VAL A 968 -45.56 -9.75 -9.55
CA VAL A 968 -46.59 -9.09 -8.71
C VAL A 968 -47.51 -8.21 -9.57
N PHE A 969 -46.93 -7.42 -10.47
CA PHE A 969 -47.68 -6.50 -11.31
C PHE A 969 -48.56 -7.21 -12.34
N GLU A 970 -48.08 -8.29 -12.95
CA GLU A 970 -48.90 -9.10 -13.87
C GLU A 970 -50.06 -9.76 -13.13
N ASN A 971 -49.83 -10.33 -11.94
CA ASN A 971 -50.91 -10.88 -11.11
C ASN A 971 -51.93 -9.81 -10.66
N ALA A 972 -51.49 -8.57 -10.45
CA ALA A 972 -52.36 -7.44 -10.08
C ALA A 972 -53.14 -6.85 -11.27
N THR A 973 -52.70 -7.09 -12.52
CA THR A 973 -53.29 -6.49 -13.73
C THR A 973 -54.06 -7.46 -14.63
N ASP A 974 -53.75 -8.76 -14.61
CA ASP A 974 -54.44 -9.80 -15.41
C ASP A 974 -54.49 -11.16 -14.67
N SER A 975 -55.58 -11.92 -14.82
CA SER A 975 -55.80 -13.22 -14.13
C SER A 975 -55.02 -14.41 -14.72
N THR A 976 -53.96 -14.17 -15.50
CA THR A 976 -53.22 -15.25 -16.17
C THR A 976 -51.90 -15.47 -15.44
N THR A 977 -51.86 -16.54 -14.65
CA THR A 977 -50.73 -16.96 -13.83
C THR A 977 -49.48 -17.22 -14.67
N LEU A 978 -48.40 -16.47 -14.39
CA LEU A 978 -47.04 -16.98 -14.62
C LEU A 978 -46.86 -18.19 -13.69
N THR A 979 -46.95 -19.37 -14.29
CA THR A 979 -46.95 -20.70 -13.66
C THR A 979 -45.87 -20.90 -12.60
N GLU A 980 -46.26 -21.60 -11.53
CA GLU A 980 -45.41 -22.19 -10.50
C GLU A 980 -44.24 -22.99 -11.12
N ALA A 981 -43.01 -22.59 -10.80
CA ALA A 981 -41.82 -23.38 -11.11
C ALA A 981 -41.79 -24.63 -10.22
N ARG A 982 -42.09 -25.80 -10.79
CA ARG A 982 -41.79 -27.11 -10.19
C ARG A 982 -40.28 -27.32 -10.11
N ALA A 983 -39.82 -27.97 -9.05
CA ALA A 983 -38.41 -28.33 -8.83
C ALA A 983 -37.81 -29.03 -10.06
N LYS A 984 -36.86 -28.37 -10.70
CA LYS A 984 -36.12 -28.82 -11.89
C LYS A 984 -34.63 -28.88 -11.58
N THR A 985 -33.84 -29.40 -12.52
CA THR A 985 -32.38 -29.48 -12.38
C THR A 985 -31.74 -28.07 -12.35
N THR A 986 -30.61 -27.91 -11.69
CA THR A 986 -29.97 -26.61 -11.43
C THR A 986 -29.56 -25.83 -12.70
N ALA A 987 -29.28 -26.52 -13.81
CA ALA A 987 -28.99 -25.90 -15.12
C ALA A 987 -30.24 -25.47 -15.90
N GLU A 988 -31.41 -26.01 -15.55
CA GLU A 988 -32.71 -25.58 -16.10
C GLU A 988 -33.21 -24.34 -15.38
N GLU A 989 -32.97 -24.23 -14.06
CA GLU A 989 -33.28 -23.03 -13.27
C GLU A 989 -32.55 -21.78 -13.76
N GLY A 990 -31.26 -21.89 -14.10
CA GLY A 990 -30.49 -20.78 -14.66
C GLY A 990 -31.05 -20.28 -15.99
N ARG A 991 -31.43 -21.19 -16.89
CA ARG A 991 -32.06 -20.84 -18.19
C ARG A 991 -33.43 -20.19 -18.00
N GLU A 992 -34.25 -20.76 -17.13
CA GLU A 992 -35.58 -20.22 -16.83
C GLU A 992 -35.49 -18.80 -16.25
N LYS A 993 -34.52 -18.54 -15.35
CA LYS A 993 -34.26 -17.19 -14.83
C LYS A 993 -33.82 -16.20 -15.92
N VAL A 994 -33.02 -16.63 -16.89
CA VAL A 994 -32.61 -15.79 -18.03
C VAL A 994 -33.81 -15.43 -18.91
N GLU A 995 -34.70 -16.39 -19.19
CA GLU A 995 -35.94 -16.15 -19.96
C GLU A 995 -36.90 -15.22 -19.22
N LEU A 996 -37.09 -15.41 -17.91
CA LEU A 996 -37.90 -14.53 -17.07
C LEU A 996 -37.32 -13.11 -17.01
N LEU A 997 -36.00 -12.98 -16.92
CA LEU A 997 -35.33 -11.67 -16.98
C LEU A 997 -35.57 -10.99 -18.33
N GLU A 998 -35.46 -11.71 -19.46
CA GLU A 998 -35.72 -11.13 -20.78
C GLU A 998 -37.15 -10.59 -20.88
N LYS A 999 -38.15 -11.36 -20.42
CA LYS A 999 -39.56 -10.93 -20.34
C LYS A 999 -39.74 -9.70 -19.45
N ALA A 1000 -39.14 -9.72 -18.25
CA ALA A 1000 -39.20 -8.61 -17.31
C ALA A 1000 -38.60 -7.32 -17.92
N LEU A 1001 -37.49 -7.42 -18.65
CA LEU A 1001 -36.85 -6.28 -19.30
C LEU A 1001 -37.66 -5.71 -20.46
N ASP A 1002 -38.32 -6.56 -21.25
CA ASP A 1002 -39.25 -6.10 -22.28
C ASP A 1002 -40.46 -5.39 -21.64
N LYS A 1003 -41.00 -5.92 -20.53
CA LYS A 1003 -42.09 -5.28 -19.79
C LYS A 1003 -41.69 -3.94 -19.17
N CYS A 1004 -40.49 -3.84 -18.58
CA CYS A 1004 -39.98 -2.56 -18.08
C CYS A 1004 -39.79 -1.54 -19.21
N GLN A 1005 -39.42 -1.96 -20.41
CA GLN A 1005 -39.37 -1.05 -21.57
C GLN A 1005 -40.77 -0.52 -21.90
N GLU A 1006 -41.79 -1.38 -21.94
CA GLU A 1006 -43.18 -0.95 -22.13
C GLU A 1006 -43.63 0.07 -21.07
N LEU A 1007 -43.37 -0.22 -19.80
CA LEU A 1007 -43.81 0.58 -18.66
C LEU A 1007 -43.06 1.91 -18.51
N PHE A 1008 -41.78 1.96 -18.90
CA PHE A 1008 -40.85 3.07 -18.62
C PHE A 1008 -40.10 3.61 -19.86
N ASN A 1009 -40.74 3.55 -21.04
CA ASN A 1009 -40.20 3.96 -22.36
C ASN A 1009 -39.36 5.27 -22.40
N ASN A 1010 -39.52 6.18 -21.42
CA ASN A 1010 -38.81 7.46 -21.35
C ASN A 1010 -37.44 7.44 -20.64
N LYS A 1011 -37.05 6.37 -19.92
CA LYS A 1011 -35.76 6.29 -19.19
C LYS A 1011 -34.70 5.38 -19.85
N ALA A 1012 -35.10 4.41 -20.67
CA ALA A 1012 -34.21 3.32 -21.16
C ALA A 1012 -33.62 3.50 -22.57
N GLY A 1013 -34.04 4.53 -23.32
CA GLY A 1013 -33.92 4.59 -24.79
C GLY A 1013 -32.52 4.57 -25.41
N SER A 1014 -31.42 4.78 -24.65
CA SER A 1014 -30.07 4.85 -25.23
C SER A 1014 -29.15 3.64 -25.00
N HIS A 1015 -29.38 2.87 -23.93
CA HIS A 1015 -28.47 1.80 -23.51
C HIS A 1015 -28.78 0.45 -24.20
N LEU A 1016 -30.03 -0.01 -24.09
CA LEU A 1016 -30.48 -1.28 -24.67
C LEU A 1016 -30.62 -1.23 -26.20
N ALA A 1017 -31.00 -0.08 -26.77
CA ALA A 1017 -31.09 0.12 -28.22
C ALA A 1017 -29.73 0.00 -28.94
N LYS A 1018 -28.62 0.35 -28.25
CA LYS A 1018 -27.25 0.15 -28.75
C LYS A 1018 -26.82 -1.33 -28.66
N GLN A 1019 -27.24 -2.05 -27.63
CA GLN A 1019 -26.95 -3.47 -27.46
C GLN A 1019 -27.71 -4.36 -28.48
N ARG A 1020 -29.00 -4.10 -28.73
CA ARG A 1020 -29.79 -4.81 -29.77
C ARG A 1020 -29.24 -4.62 -31.18
N LYS A 1021 -28.64 -3.45 -31.52
CA LYS A 1021 -27.98 -3.23 -32.81
C LYS A 1021 -26.73 -4.10 -33.00
N LYS A 1022 -25.97 -4.38 -31.94
CA LYS A 1022 -24.81 -5.30 -31.99
C LYS A 1022 -25.25 -6.77 -32.17
N LEU A 1023 -26.31 -7.20 -31.50
CA LEU A 1023 -26.87 -8.56 -31.62
C LEU A 1023 -27.46 -8.86 -33.00
N LYS A 1024 -28.16 -7.89 -33.62
CA LYS A 1024 -28.67 -8.04 -35.00
C LYS A 1024 -27.56 -8.05 -36.06
N MET A 1025 -26.42 -7.41 -35.81
CA MET A 1025 -25.25 -7.51 -36.70
C MET A 1025 -24.52 -8.86 -36.56
N LYS A 1026 -24.42 -9.43 -35.36
CA LYS A 1026 -23.75 -10.71 -35.11
C LYS A 1026 -24.55 -11.92 -35.61
N ARG A 1027 -25.89 -11.86 -35.58
CA ARG A 1027 -26.78 -12.90 -36.17
C ARG A 1027 -26.83 -12.88 -37.71
N LYS A 1028 -26.40 -11.79 -38.37
CA LYS A 1028 -26.30 -11.72 -39.84
C LYS A 1028 -24.95 -12.17 -40.39
N SER A 1029 -23.96 -12.47 -39.55
CA SER A 1029 -22.63 -12.94 -39.97
C SER A 1029 -22.41 -14.45 -39.75
N SER A 1030 -23.42 -15.20 -39.32
CA SER A 1030 -23.29 -16.65 -39.01
C SER A 1030 -24.25 -17.54 -39.81
N THR A 1031 -24.73 -17.07 -40.97
CA THR A 1031 -25.43 -17.89 -41.96
C THR A 1031 -24.72 -17.73 -43.30
N GLY A 1032 -23.64 -18.48 -43.46
CA GLY A 1032 -22.90 -18.63 -44.71
C GLY A 1032 -22.47 -20.08 -44.83
N GLU A 1033 -23.22 -20.83 -45.63
CA GLU A 1033 -22.97 -22.23 -45.97
C GLU A 1033 -21.58 -22.41 -46.56
N THR A 1034 -20.88 -23.41 -46.04
CA THR A 1034 -19.61 -23.93 -46.54
C THR A 1034 -19.86 -24.65 -47.87
N SER A 1035 -19.34 -24.12 -48.97
CA SER A 1035 -19.09 -24.91 -50.18
C SER A 1035 -17.62 -24.82 -50.56
N ILE A 1036 -17.07 -25.98 -50.87
CA ILE A 1036 -15.66 -26.28 -51.15
C ILE A 1036 -15.33 -25.84 -52.58
N GLY A 1037 -14.20 -25.16 -52.76
CA GLY A 1037 -13.68 -24.80 -54.08
C GLY A 1037 -12.22 -24.35 -54.02
N THR A 1038 -11.34 -25.21 -54.53
CA THR A 1038 -9.88 -25.10 -54.70
C THR A 1038 -9.41 -23.95 -55.62
N GLY A 1039 -8.23 -23.39 -55.33
CA GLY A 1039 -7.30 -22.94 -56.39
C GLY A 1039 -6.75 -21.49 -56.34
N ALA A 1040 -5.44 -21.40 -56.05
CA ALA A 1040 -4.40 -20.56 -56.69
C ALA A 1040 -4.53 -19.01 -56.83
N ALA A 1041 -3.49 -18.37 -56.26
CA ALA A 1041 -2.63 -17.30 -56.83
C ALA A 1041 -3.16 -15.88 -57.17
N SER A 1042 -2.38 -14.92 -56.64
CA SER A 1042 -1.92 -13.66 -57.26
C SER A 1042 -2.77 -12.37 -57.20
N SER A 1043 -2.13 -11.36 -56.58
CA SER A 1043 -2.00 -9.95 -56.98
C SER A 1043 -3.21 -9.09 -57.38
N SER A 1044 -3.21 -7.88 -56.80
CA SER A 1044 -3.27 -6.56 -57.46
C SER A 1044 -4.43 -5.61 -57.08
N LYS A 1045 -3.99 -4.37 -56.84
CA LYS A 1045 -4.65 -3.05 -56.80
C LYS A 1045 -5.96 -2.94 -57.59
N SER A 1046 -6.92 -2.18 -57.04
CA SER A 1046 -7.36 -0.88 -57.62
C SER A 1046 -8.54 -0.26 -56.85
N LYS A 1047 -8.44 1.05 -56.58
CA LYS A 1047 -9.57 1.99 -56.40
C LYS A 1047 -10.55 1.88 -57.59
N PRO A 1048 -11.82 2.32 -57.42
CA PRO A 1048 -12.18 3.58 -58.09
C PRO A 1048 -13.11 4.50 -57.30
N GLU A 1049 -13.09 5.75 -57.76
CA GLU A 1049 -13.85 6.93 -57.34
C GLU A 1049 -15.23 7.02 -58.01
N SER A 1050 -16.00 8.02 -57.51
CA SER A 1050 -17.12 8.70 -58.18
C SER A 1050 -18.45 7.95 -58.12
N SER A 1051 -19.62 8.56 -58.12
CA SER A 1051 -20.13 9.94 -58.06
C SER A 1051 -21.66 9.81 -57.94
N GLY A 1052 -22.37 10.81 -57.41
CA GLY A 1052 -23.83 10.78 -57.41
C GLY A 1052 -24.47 11.85 -56.53
N GLU A 1053 -24.64 13.04 -57.10
CA GLU A 1053 -25.38 14.18 -56.55
C GLU A 1053 -26.89 13.93 -56.46
N GLY A 1054 -27.55 14.60 -55.50
CA GLY A 1054 -29.02 14.72 -55.45
C GLY A 1054 -29.50 15.65 -54.33
N LYS A 1055 -29.73 16.94 -54.67
CA LYS A 1055 -30.14 18.07 -53.80
C LYS A 1055 -31.58 17.99 -53.25
N LYS A 1056 -31.80 18.64 -52.07
CA LYS A 1056 -32.91 19.56 -51.64
C LYS A 1056 -33.05 19.47 -50.10
N GLN A 1057 -33.29 20.50 -49.28
CA GLN A 1057 -33.59 21.94 -49.41
C GLN A 1057 -33.28 22.57 -48.03
N LYS A 1058 -32.72 23.79 -47.99
CA LYS A 1058 -32.23 24.49 -46.78
C LYS A 1058 -33.10 25.73 -46.55
N VAL A 1059 -33.74 25.87 -45.38
CA VAL A 1059 -34.36 27.12 -44.90
C VAL A 1059 -33.46 27.66 -43.78
N GLN A 1060 -32.90 28.86 -43.94
CA GLN A 1060 -32.14 29.57 -42.91
C GLN A 1060 -32.81 30.93 -42.66
N HIS A 1061 -33.41 31.13 -41.48
CA HIS A 1061 -33.59 32.46 -40.88
C HIS A 1061 -32.28 32.84 -40.18
N GLY A 1062 -31.67 33.96 -40.57
CA GLY A 1062 -30.48 34.50 -39.91
C GLY A 1062 -30.85 35.64 -38.97
N GLU A 1063 -30.65 35.49 -37.67
CA GLU A 1063 -30.81 36.54 -36.66
C GLU A 1063 -29.72 37.63 -36.80
N GLU A 1064 -30.09 38.91 -36.59
CA GLU A 1064 -29.17 40.06 -36.63
C GLU A 1064 -28.23 40.06 -35.39
N MET A 1065 -26.92 40.00 -35.63
CA MET A 1065 -25.89 39.78 -34.61
C MET A 1065 -25.01 41.03 -34.38
N THR A 1066 -24.84 41.45 -33.12
CA THR A 1066 -23.99 42.59 -32.69
C THR A 1066 -22.75 42.09 -31.93
N LYS A 1067 -21.56 42.70 -32.12
CA LYS A 1067 -20.33 42.27 -31.42
C LYS A 1067 -20.17 42.97 -30.05
N LYS A 1068 -20.00 42.19 -28.98
CA LYS A 1068 -19.74 42.68 -27.60
C LYS A 1068 -18.40 42.15 -27.08
N THR A 1069 -17.64 43.00 -26.38
CA THR A 1069 -16.30 42.69 -25.83
C THR A 1069 -16.35 42.31 -24.35
N PHE A 1070 -15.54 41.31 -23.97
CA PHE A 1070 -15.43 40.78 -22.61
C PHE A 1070 -13.96 40.75 -22.17
N VAL A 1071 -13.72 40.99 -20.88
CA VAL A 1071 -12.42 40.82 -20.24
C VAL A 1071 -12.56 39.73 -19.19
N VAL A 1072 -11.72 38.70 -19.26
CA VAL A 1072 -11.71 37.58 -18.34
C VAL A 1072 -10.33 37.44 -17.71
N GLY A 1073 -10.26 37.11 -16.42
CA GLY A 1073 -9.00 36.64 -15.83
C GLY A 1073 -8.56 35.39 -16.58
N VAL A 1074 -7.28 35.27 -16.90
CA VAL A 1074 -6.72 33.97 -17.27
C VAL A 1074 -6.69 33.18 -15.98
N PRO A 1075 -7.45 32.08 -15.86
CA PRO A 1075 -7.38 31.25 -14.67
C PRO A 1075 -5.92 30.91 -14.38
N ASP A 1076 -5.48 31.21 -13.16
CA ASP A 1076 -4.09 31.00 -12.76
C ASP A 1076 -3.69 29.53 -13.04
N GLY A 1077 -2.50 29.33 -13.60
CA GLY A 1077 -1.97 28.00 -13.92
C GLY A 1077 -2.28 27.47 -15.32
N LEU A 1078 -3.03 28.17 -16.18
CA LEU A 1078 -3.12 27.80 -17.60
C LEU A 1078 -1.82 28.21 -18.32
N SER A 1079 -1.07 27.22 -18.84
CA SER A 1079 0.18 27.47 -19.53
C SER A 1079 -0.04 28.15 -20.87
N VAL A 1080 0.96 28.91 -21.31
CA VAL A 1080 1.06 29.47 -22.66
C VAL A 1080 0.64 28.43 -23.71
N GLY A 1081 -0.37 28.77 -24.51
CA GLY A 1081 -0.95 27.93 -25.54
C GLY A 1081 -2.11 27.05 -25.07
N SER A 1082 -2.37 26.93 -23.78
CA SER A 1082 -3.56 26.26 -23.24
C SER A 1082 -4.81 27.04 -23.57
N THR A 1083 -5.89 26.34 -23.94
CA THR A 1083 -7.18 26.97 -24.14
C THR A 1083 -8.12 26.75 -22.97
N PHE A 1084 -8.85 27.77 -22.54
CA PHE A 1084 -9.91 27.67 -21.55
C PHE A 1084 -11.22 28.22 -22.12
N GLN A 1085 -12.35 27.71 -21.62
CA GLN A 1085 -13.66 28.14 -22.06
C GLN A 1085 -14.31 29.07 -21.04
N VAL A 1086 -14.84 30.18 -21.53
CA VAL A 1086 -15.59 31.14 -20.72
C VAL A 1086 -17.05 31.09 -21.16
N ASN A 1087 -17.95 30.91 -20.20
CA ASN A 1087 -19.39 31.07 -20.44
C ASN A 1087 -19.71 32.56 -20.46
N VAL A 1088 -20.11 33.07 -21.62
CA VAL A 1088 -20.54 34.45 -21.79
C VAL A 1088 -22.05 34.46 -21.78
N LYS A 1089 -22.64 35.05 -20.73
CA LYS A 1089 -24.07 35.31 -20.63
C LYS A 1089 -24.34 36.79 -20.88
N VAL A 1090 -25.30 37.09 -21.74
CA VAL A 1090 -25.75 38.44 -22.10
C VAL A 1090 -27.27 38.42 -22.04
N GLY A 1091 -27.84 39.02 -20.99
CA GLY A 1091 -29.26 38.84 -20.66
C GLY A 1091 -29.63 37.40 -20.27
N PRO A 1092 -30.93 37.10 -20.08
CA PRO A 1092 -31.41 35.79 -19.62
C PRO A 1092 -31.44 34.73 -20.74
N THR A 1093 -31.47 35.15 -22.01
CA THR A 1093 -31.74 34.27 -23.15
C THR A 1093 -30.49 33.84 -23.92
N PHE A 1094 -29.35 34.54 -23.79
CA PHE A 1094 -28.14 34.21 -24.52
C PHE A 1094 -26.99 33.78 -23.60
N ALA A 1095 -26.57 32.52 -23.77
CA ALA A 1095 -25.40 31.95 -23.11
C ALA A 1095 -24.54 31.20 -24.14
N LYS A 1096 -23.27 31.57 -24.29
CA LYS A 1096 -22.35 30.93 -25.24
C LYS A 1096 -20.99 30.64 -24.60
N ARG A 1097 -20.49 29.41 -24.77
CA ARG A 1097 -19.12 29.05 -24.39
C ARG A 1097 -18.15 29.49 -25.48
N VAL A 1098 -17.16 30.26 -25.08
CA VAL A 1098 -16.09 30.71 -25.97
C VAL A 1098 -14.78 30.14 -25.47
N LYS A 1099 -14.09 29.40 -26.35
CA LYS A 1099 -12.77 28.84 -26.09
C LYS A 1099 -11.71 29.88 -26.45
N LEU A 1100 -10.87 30.24 -25.49
CA LEU A 1100 -9.81 31.26 -25.59
C LEU A 1100 -8.47 30.60 -25.28
N LYS A 1101 -7.39 31.06 -25.91
CA LYS A 1101 -6.04 30.51 -25.75
C LYS A 1101 -5.18 31.46 -24.91
N VAL A 1102 -4.45 30.93 -23.94
CA VAL A 1102 -3.51 31.70 -23.11
C VAL A 1102 -2.29 32.09 -23.96
N PRO A 1103 -1.96 33.38 -24.11
CA PRO A 1103 -0.83 33.83 -24.90
C PRO A 1103 0.49 33.70 -24.12
N SER A 1104 1.62 33.79 -24.83
CA SER A 1104 2.97 33.51 -24.32
C SER A 1104 3.54 34.49 -23.28
N ASN A 1105 2.83 35.57 -23.02
CA ASN A 1105 3.29 36.74 -22.30
C ASN A 1105 2.54 36.92 -20.97
N ASN A 1106 2.56 35.91 -20.08
CA ASN A 1106 2.12 35.89 -18.66
C ASN A 1106 1.11 36.96 -18.16
N SER A 1107 0.12 37.32 -18.99
CA SER A 1107 -0.87 38.35 -18.69
C SER A 1107 -2.03 37.71 -17.96
N LYS A 1108 -2.27 38.08 -16.70
CA LYS A 1108 -3.32 37.51 -15.84
C LYS A 1108 -4.77 37.81 -16.31
N ARG A 1109 -4.97 38.56 -17.41
CA ARG A 1109 -6.30 38.88 -17.98
C ARG A 1109 -6.28 38.87 -19.52
N LEU A 1110 -7.32 38.31 -20.15
CA LEU A 1110 -7.55 38.27 -21.60
C LEU A 1110 -8.81 39.04 -22.02
N ARG A 1111 -8.73 39.74 -23.15
CA ARG A 1111 -9.88 40.45 -23.76
C ARG A 1111 -10.26 39.80 -25.10
N PHE A 1112 -11.54 39.52 -25.30
CA PHE A 1112 -12.07 38.89 -26.52
C PHE A 1112 -13.46 39.43 -26.89
N ALA A 1113 -13.89 39.27 -28.14
CA ALA A 1113 -15.19 39.75 -28.64
C ALA A 1113 -16.06 38.59 -29.17
N VAL A 1114 -17.37 38.64 -28.90
CA VAL A 1114 -18.34 37.61 -29.32
C VAL A 1114 -19.50 38.28 -30.05
N SER A 1115 -19.96 37.67 -31.15
CA SER A 1115 -21.19 38.09 -31.83
C SER A 1115 -22.41 37.52 -31.08
N VAL A 1116 -23.28 38.41 -30.64
CA VAL A 1116 -24.43 38.14 -29.78
C VAL A 1116 -25.69 38.72 -30.46
N PRO A 1117 -26.84 38.02 -30.46
CA PRO A 1117 -28.07 38.56 -31.04
C PRO A 1117 -28.44 39.90 -30.41
N LYS A 1118 -28.82 40.89 -31.23
CA LYS A 1118 -29.13 42.25 -30.78
C LYS A 1118 -30.20 42.29 -29.67
N ALA A 1119 -31.21 41.42 -29.78
CA ALA A 1119 -32.28 41.27 -28.79
C ALA A 1119 -31.77 40.87 -27.39
N ALA A 1120 -30.68 40.11 -27.27
CA ALA A 1120 -30.12 39.72 -25.98
C ALA A 1120 -29.36 40.89 -25.30
N VAL A 1121 -28.80 41.80 -26.11
CA VAL A 1121 -28.13 43.01 -25.62
C VAL A 1121 -29.17 44.03 -25.14
N ASP A 1122 -30.24 44.22 -25.92
CA ASP A 1122 -31.33 45.13 -25.57
C ASP A 1122 -32.05 44.68 -24.28
N ALA A 1123 -32.25 43.35 -24.11
CA ALA A 1123 -32.80 42.77 -22.88
C ALA A 1123 -31.91 43.01 -21.63
N GLU A 1124 -30.58 42.96 -21.76
CA GLU A 1124 -29.66 43.24 -20.65
C GLU A 1124 -29.74 44.72 -20.19
N HIS A 1125 -29.84 45.65 -21.15
CA HIS A 1125 -29.98 47.08 -20.88
C HIS A 1125 -31.30 47.40 -20.17
N ALA A 1126 -32.39 46.74 -20.53
CA ALA A 1126 -33.68 46.88 -19.83
C ALA A 1126 -33.59 46.40 -18.37
N THR A 1127 -32.95 45.26 -18.08
CA THR A 1127 -32.77 44.74 -16.71
C THR A 1127 -31.79 45.51 -15.82
N LYS A 1128 -30.90 46.33 -16.40
CA LYS A 1128 -29.99 47.21 -15.62
C LYS A 1128 -30.57 48.60 -15.37
N ALA A 1129 -31.60 48.98 -16.13
CA ALA A 1129 -32.32 50.24 -15.98
C ALA A 1129 -33.51 50.14 -15.00
N SER A 1130 -33.97 48.92 -14.68
CA SER A 1130 -34.80 48.59 -13.52
C SER A 1130 -33.94 48.29 -12.31
#